data_AF-K2FXH1-F1
#
_entry.id   AF-K2FXH1-F1
#
_cell.length_a   1.000
_cell.length_b   1.000
_cell.length_c   1.000
_cell.angle_alpha   90.00
_cell.angle_beta   90.00
_cell.angle_gamma   90.00
#
_symmetry.space_group_name_H-M   'P 1'
#
loop_
_entity.id
_entity.type
_entity.pdbx_description
1 polymer ?
#
loop_
_entity_poly.entity_id
_entity_poly.type
_entity_poly.pdbx_seq_one_letter_code
_entity_poly.pdbx_strand_id
1 'polypeptide(L)'
;MKKRIKSASIWLIFLLSIVPFSFSGWFTFSQGAEYEEIDGYQEWTENRIVDGEININPEATLVIKKGVKITFEGRAGINAQGKLIVKGTVKEPVVFQKGSEGSEYSISIDSGGEAKISNADISGGGAAPGILMYNDKFFANTAKAASEGAIYVYRNGRLEIESSNLHNNITAIYVEKSSVFNPVKVNRSKFINNADYDVVCSNCISDTDFKYNWWGYADGPKKYFIGSQQYGYEKIRGSINFSDWADREDFRDPVILVPGILGSQKKDGQWQLDLVFHTYDNLYEEFVDSGYVPEKDLFKFPYEWRDSNIENAKLLEKKIEEIKTQTKWPKVDVVAHSMGGLLTREYVESNYYGNDIDQLVTLGTPHNGAPEAYLKWEGSKWFWSIGDIYAKNIVKQEAEESGFDNIFDYMRQRPITSLKELLPVYDYLQDADNNYAFKVYPDDYPRNEFLENINNEENKNKLNNIEFNKIIGKLGNENITIAGFKVVDADMGKYWEHGYPHGLEIPVFGDGGMFYSDGDKTVPLFSGRSENIPADYLIEIDSDHHNLPTEAQRDVLELLTGKRPEEENRDNLIKNILFVSVFSPVDLQITAPDGNRIGKDFATGEILNEIENAYYTGYDTKNEFITIPNPTDGEYQIKTQGTENGNYRIEATKIFEDENNSQQALESTAIINGVAEEGKTEEIQIEVSQDQVSQKNAITLESIVSDIDRYQKSGMISKNEARNLQRTLKRIISLDKLSEEIENNKKIKEENQQKLQKLIAERRLKYLDALIKYIGNKPDKLISQQAKTLLIESLEYIKTRLL
;
A
#
# COMPACT_ATOMS: atom_id res chain seq x y z
N MET A 1 17.70 82.13 30.17
CA MET A 1 18.92 81.29 30.17
C MET A 1 18.79 80.26 29.05
N LYS A 2 19.83 80.17 28.19
CA LYS A 2 20.31 79.11 27.26
C LYS A 2 19.46 77.82 27.10
N LYS A 3 19.42 77.05 26.00
CA LYS A 3 19.94 76.94 24.61
C LYS A 3 19.28 75.62 24.10
N ARG A 4 18.86 75.43 22.83
CA ARG A 4 19.64 74.85 21.70
C ARG A 4 20.30 73.50 22.12
N ILE A 5 20.14 72.33 21.48
CA ILE A 5 20.60 71.91 20.13
C ILE A 5 20.18 70.44 19.83
N LYS A 6 19.79 70.20 18.57
CA LYS A 6 19.90 69.04 17.63
C LYS A 6 20.22 67.58 18.07
N SER A 7 19.48 66.68 17.39
CA SER A 7 19.86 65.49 16.60
C SER A 7 20.51 64.27 17.27
N ALA A 8 19.85 63.12 17.11
CA ALA A 8 20.47 61.86 16.69
C ALA A 8 19.42 60.96 16.01
N SER A 9 19.73 60.53 14.78
CA SER A 9 19.05 59.46 14.05
C SER A 9 19.34 58.10 14.69
N ILE A 10 18.40 57.16 14.66
CA ILE A 10 18.63 55.71 14.49
C ILE A 10 17.33 55.09 13.98
N TRP A 11 17.46 54.31 12.93
CA TRP A 11 16.44 53.49 12.29
C TRP A 11 15.94 52.39 13.24
N LEU A 12 14.63 52.13 13.24
CA LEU A 12 14.06 50.88 13.73
C LEU A 12 13.04 50.38 12.69
N ILE A 13 13.36 49.23 12.11
CA ILE A 13 12.45 48.39 11.32
C ILE A 13 11.47 47.73 12.30
N PHE A 14 10.18 47.76 12.00
CA PHE A 14 9.22 46.82 12.58
C PHE A 14 8.17 46.41 11.55
N LEU A 15 8.04 45.08 11.41
CA LEU A 15 6.97 44.37 10.71
C LEU A 15 5.60 44.76 11.26
N LEU A 16 4.59 44.80 10.38
CA LEU A 16 3.22 44.49 10.74
C LEU A 16 2.52 43.83 9.54
N SER A 17 2.29 42.54 9.71
CA SER A 17 1.34 41.70 8.99
C SER A 17 -0.07 42.26 9.15
N ILE A 18 -0.79 42.43 8.03
CA ILE A 18 -2.24 42.64 8.05
C ILE A 18 -2.87 41.79 6.93
N VAL A 19 -3.75 40.91 7.37
CA VAL A 19 -4.66 40.00 6.66
C VAL A 19 -5.54 40.77 5.66
N PRO A 20 -5.83 40.27 4.45
CA PRO A 20 -6.88 40.85 3.64
C PRO A 20 -8.25 40.33 4.10
N PHE A 21 -9.03 41.23 4.69
CA PHE A 21 -10.46 41.08 4.93
C PHE A 21 -11.23 41.02 3.60
N SER A 22 -12.20 40.11 3.50
CA SER A 22 -13.24 40.17 2.48
C SER A 22 -14.26 41.27 2.84
N PHE A 23 -14.55 42.15 1.89
CA PHE A 23 -15.60 43.15 2.03
C PHE A 23 -16.76 42.78 1.10
N SER A 24 -17.92 42.52 1.69
CA SER A 24 -19.21 42.49 1.02
C SER A 24 -19.92 43.83 1.25
N GLY A 25 -20.60 44.35 0.23
CA GLY A 25 -21.58 45.43 0.40
C GLY A 25 -21.53 46.58 -0.61
N TRP A 26 -22.32 46.41 -1.68
CA TRP A 26 -23.09 47.40 -2.45
C TRP A 26 -22.58 48.84 -2.61
N PHE A 27 -22.26 49.21 -3.85
CA PHE A 27 -22.57 50.53 -4.42
C PHE A 27 -22.94 50.40 -5.90
N THR A 28 -24.10 50.93 -6.30
CA THR A 28 -24.52 51.13 -7.70
C THR A 28 -24.20 52.56 -8.15
N PHE A 29 -23.51 52.74 -9.28
CA PHE A 29 -24.00 53.49 -10.47
C PHE A 29 -22.95 53.58 -11.62
N SER A 30 -23.44 53.30 -12.84
CA SER A 30 -23.09 53.89 -14.16
C SER A 30 -22.08 53.20 -15.11
N GLN A 31 -22.64 52.41 -16.05
CA GLN A 31 -22.25 52.18 -17.46
C GLN A 31 -20.75 52.16 -17.83
N GLY A 32 -20.18 50.96 -17.78
CA GLY A 32 -19.19 50.37 -18.68
C GLY A 32 -19.50 48.87 -18.74
N ALA A 33 -19.12 48.13 -19.78
CA ALA A 33 -19.23 46.67 -19.72
C ALA A 33 -18.40 46.18 -18.52
N GLU A 34 -19.03 45.64 -17.48
CA GLU A 34 -18.32 45.10 -16.33
C GLU A 34 -17.62 43.82 -16.77
N TYR A 35 -16.30 43.88 -16.87
CA TYR A 35 -15.43 42.73 -17.02
C TYR A 35 -14.54 42.64 -15.78
N GLU A 36 -14.28 41.42 -15.31
CA GLU A 36 -13.33 41.13 -14.24
C GLU A 36 -12.00 40.69 -14.85
N GLU A 37 -10.88 41.16 -14.32
CA GLU A 37 -9.55 40.78 -14.77
C GLU A 37 -8.84 39.91 -13.72
N ILE A 38 -8.21 38.84 -14.18
CA ILE A 38 -7.31 37.99 -13.40
C ILE A 38 -5.89 38.27 -13.90
N ASP A 39 -5.09 38.95 -13.09
CA ASP A 39 -3.72 39.40 -13.44
C ASP A 39 -2.60 38.51 -12.87
N GLY A 40 -2.96 37.50 -12.09
CA GLY A 40 -2.00 36.64 -11.40
C GLY A 40 -2.58 35.28 -11.08
N TYR A 41 -2.13 34.68 -9.98
CA TYR A 41 -2.69 33.41 -9.50
C TYR A 41 -3.95 33.65 -8.68
N GLN A 42 -5.05 32.99 -9.04
CA GLN A 42 -6.30 32.98 -8.28
C GLN A 42 -6.88 31.57 -8.21
N GLU A 43 -7.46 31.22 -7.06
CA GLU A 43 -8.23 29.99 -6.90
C GLU A 43 -9.69 30.31 -6.57
N TRP A 44 -10.62 29.57 -7.18
CA TRP A 44 -12.03 29.57 -6.83
C TRP A 44 -12.37 28.25 -6.14
N THR A 45 -12.87 28.36 -4.91
CA THR A 45 -13.28 27.25 -4.04
C THR A 45 -14.75 27.30 -3.66
N GLU A 46 -15.47 28.35 -4.09
CA GLU A 46 -16.88 28.58 -3.77
C GLU A 46 -17.70 28.78 -5.03
N ASN A 47 -18.99 28.43 -4.95
CA ASN A 47 -19.95 28.65 -6.03
C ASN A 47 -20.01 30.13 -6.41
N ARG A 48 -20.13 30.40 -7.71
CA ARG A 48 -20.06 31.76 -8.25
C ARG A 48 -21.14 32.01 -9.29
N ILE A 49 -21.69 33.22 -9.26
CA ILE A 49 -22.49 33.77 -10.35
C ILE A 49 -21.56 34.68 -11.18
N VAL A 50 -21.58 34.49 -12.49
CA VAL A 50 -20.83 35.29 -13.46
C VAL A 50 -21.86 35.96 -14.37
N ASP A 51 -21.97 37.28 -14.30
CA ASP A 51 -22.95 38.10 -15.04
C ASP A 51 -22.29 39.07 -16.04
N GLY A 52 -21.00 38.85 -16.34
CA GLY A 52 -20.19 39.58 -17.31
C GLY A 52 -19.02 38.73 -17.82
N GLU A 53 -18.01 39.37 -18.43
CA GLU A 53 -16.82 38.68 -18.94
C GLU A 53 -15.71 38.60 -17.90
N ILE A 54 -15.14 37.41 -17.69
CA ILE A 54 -13.94 37.20 -16.88
C ILE A 54 -12.73 37.04 -17.80
N ASN A 55 -11.81 37.99 -17.80
CA ASN A 55 -10.57 37.92 -18.58
C ASN A 55 -9.42 37.38 -17.73
N ILE A 56 -8.87 36.24 -18.11
CA ILE A 56 -7.62 35.72 -17.55
C ILE A 56 -6.49 36.23 -18.42
N ASN A 57 -5.75 37.23 -17.92
CA ASN A 57 -4.71 37.91 -18.67
C ASN A 57 -3.49 36.99 -18.94
N PRO A 58 -2.63 37.31 -19.92
CA PRO A 58 -1.42 36.53 -20.18
C PRO A 58 -0.57 36.33 -18.92
N GLU A 59 0.02 35.15 -18.76
CA GLU A 59 0.78 34.71 -17.56
C GLU A 59 -0.06 34.53 -16.27
N ALA A 60 -1.31 34.99 -16.22
CA ALA A 60 -2.20 34.74 -15.09
C ALA A 60 -2.69 33.29 -15.08
N THR A 61 -3.09 32.79 -13.91
CA THR A 61 -3.62 31.44 -13.73
C THR A 61 -4.86 31.50 -12.85
N LEU A 62 -6.00 31.06 -13.38
CA LEU A 62 -7.20 30.80 -12.63
C LEU A 62 -7.36 29.29 -12.40
N VAL A 63 -7.45 28.87 -11.14
CA VAL A 63 -7.75 27.49 -10.76
C VAL A 63 -9.17 27.41 -10.20
N ILE A 64 -10.02 26.55 -10.77
CA ILE A 64 -11.37 26.27 -10.26
C ILE A 64 -11.33 24.88 -9.62
N LYS A 65 -11.55 24.80 -8.31
CA LYS A 65 -11.45 23.55 -7.54
C LYS A 65 -12.75 22.74 -7.63
N LYS A 66 -12.66 21.46 -7.32
CA LYS A 66 -13.76 20.48 -7.30
C LYS A 66 -14.98 20.97 -6.52
N GLY A 67 -16.16 20.52 -6.94
CA GLY A 67 -17.45 20.88 -6.34
C GLY A 67 -17.92 22.32 -6.59
N VAL A 68 -17.09 23.18 -7.18
CA VAL A 68 -17.48 24.55 -7.51
C VAL A 68 -18.49 24.57 -8.65
N LYS A 69 -19.56 25.34 -8.44
CA LYS A 69 -20.60 25.63 -9.42
C LYS A 69 -20.51 27.06 -9.93
N ILE A 70 -20.29 27.22 -11.23
CA ILE A 70 -20.28 28.49 -11.95
C ILE A 70 -21.61 28.64 -12.70
N THR A 71 -22.39 29.65 -12.34
CA THR A 71 -23.67 29.96 -12.98
C THR A 71 -23.55 31.26 -13.78
N PHE A 72 -23.78 31.19 -15.09
CA PHE A 72 -23.68 32.34 -15.98
C PHE A 72 -25.04 33.02 -16.19
N GLU A 73 -25.15 34.31 -15.89
CA GLU A 73 -26.38 35.10 -16.02
C GLU A 73 -26.26 36.14 -17.14
N GLY A 74 -27.33 36.31 -17.92
CA GLY A 74 -27.34 37.25 -19.03
C GLY A 74 -26.37 36.84 -20.15
N ARG A 75 -25.47 37.74 -20.54
CA ARG A 75 -24.39 37.44 -21.50
C ARG A 75 -23.07 37.53 -20.78
N ALA A 76 -22.49 36.38 -20.50
CA ALA A 76 -21.32 36.24 -19.63
C ALA A 76 -20.35 35.21 -20.18
N GLY A 77 -19.11 35.23 -19.73
CA GLY A 77 -18.08 34.36 -20.29
C GLY A 77 -16.80 34.32 -19.48
N ILE A 78 -15.94 33.38 -19.83
CA ILE A 78 -14.55 33.34 -19.38
C ILE A 78 -13.68 33.41 -20.63
N ASN A 79 -12.79 34.38 -20.71
CA ASN A 79 -11.82 34.54 -21.78
C ASN A 79 -10.41 34.28 -21.25
N ALA A 80 -9.83 33.14 -21.63
CA ALA A 80 -8.52 32.68 -21.18
C ALA A 80 -7.43 33.04 -22.19
N GLN A 81 -6.67 34.10 -21.91
CA GLN A 81 -5.39 34.40 -22.55
C GLN A 81 -4.19 33.89 -21.72
N GLY A 82 -4.39 33.74 -20.41
CA GLY A 82 -3.52 33.00 -19.49
C GLY A 82 -3.91 31.52 -19.37
N LYS A 83 -3.81 30.98 -18.15
CA LYS A 83 -4.13 29.57 -17.82
C LYS A 83 -5.44 29.45 -17.07
N LEU A 84 -6.34 28.60 -17.56
CA LEU A 84 -7.53 28.13 -16.85
C LEU A 84 -7.32 26.67 -16.46
N ILE A 85 -7.32 26.36 -15.17
CA ILE A 85 -7.17 25.00 -14.65
C ILE A 85 -8.43 24.65 -13.88
N VAL A 86 -9.24 23.74 -14.41
CA VAL A 86 -10.44 23.23 -13.76
C VAL A 86 -10.13 21.84 -13.21
N LYS A 87 -10.17 21.71 -11.89
CA LYS A 87 -9.82 20.49 -11.15
C LYS A 87 -11.05 19.90 -10.46
N GLY A 88 -11.97 19.32 -11.22
CA GLY A 88 -13.03 18.49 -10.67
C GLY A 88 -12.53 17.11 -10.27
N THR A 89 -13.36 16.38 -9.53
CA THR A 89 -13.18 14.95 -9.26
C THR A 89 -14.42 14.19 -9.70
N VAL A 90 -14.34 12.85 -9.84
CA VAL A 90 -15.51 12.02 -10.17
C VAL A 90 -16.62 12.21 -9.11
N LYS A 91 -16.22 12.33 -7.84
CA LYS A 91 -17.12 12.56 -6.70
C LYS A 91 -17.70 13.98 -6.66
N GLU A 92 -16.93 15.01 -6.99
CA GLU A 92 -17.33 16.43 -6.94
C GLU A 92 -16.91 17.15 -8.23
N PRO A 93 -17.66 16.99 -9.34
CA PRO A 93 -17.32 17.65 -10.58
C PRO A 93 -17.45 19.18 -10.47
N VAL A 94 -16.67 19.91 -11.27
CA VAL A 94 -16.90 21.36 -11.45
C VAL A 94 -18.05 21.57 -12.41
N VAL A 95 -19.04 22.37 -12.03
CA VAL A 95 -20.25 22.57 -12.82
C VAL A 95 -20.24 23.95 -13.47
N PHE A 96 -20.30 24.00 -14.80
CA PHE A 96 -20.58 25.19 -15.58
C PHE A 96 -21.99 25.11 -16.14
N GLN A 97 -22.83 26.08 -15.78
CA GLN A 97 -24.22 26.08 -16.23
C GLN A 97 -24.71 27.48 -16.55
N LYS A 98 -25.67 27.57 -17.47
CA LYS A 98 -26.47 28.78 -17.61
C LYS A 98 -27.38 29.01 -16.40
N GLY A 99 -27.64 30.26 -16.09
CA GLY A 99 -28.56 30.72 -15.06
C GLY A 99 -29.99 30.81 -15.60
N SER A 100 -30.53 32.02 -15.68
CA SER A 100 -31.90 32.29 -16.12
C SER A 100 -32.16 31.96 -17.60
N GLU A 101 -33.43 31.76 -17.95
CA GLU A 101 -33.87 31.54 -19.33
C GLU A 101 -33.44 32.71 -20.23
N GLY A 102 -32.77 32.40 -21.35
CA GLY A 102 -32.18 33.39 -22.25
C GLY A 102 -30.75 33.80 -21.92
N SER A 103 -30.16 33.29 -20.82
CA SER A 103 -28.72 33.45 -20.57
C SER A 103 -27.89 32.64 -21.57
N GLU A 104 -26.79 33.23 -22.01
CA GLU A 104 -25.82 32.69 -22.96
C GLU A 104 -24.42 32.81 -22.36
N TYR A 105 -23.60 31.76 -22.49
CA TYR A 105 -22.19 31.84 -22.07
C TYR A 105 -21.24 31.05 -22.96
N SER A 106 -19.98 31.48 -22.95
CA SER A 106 -18.89 30.81 -23.64
C SER A 106 -17.62 30.85 -22.78
N ILE A 107 -16.87 29.74 -22.78
CA ILE A 107 -15.51 29.67 -22.26
C ILE A 107 -14.56 29.73 -23.46
N SER A 108 -13.97 30.89 -23.66
CA SER A 108 -13.09 31.20 -24.77
C SER A 108 -11.62 30.98 -24.40
N ILE A 109 -10.87 30.28 -25.25
CA ILE A 109 -9.41 30.13 -25.13
C ILE A 109 -8.76 30.81 -26.34
N ASP A 110 -8.02 31.89 -26.08
CA ASP A 110 -7.51 32.81 -27.11
C ASP A 110 -5.99 33.02 -27.00
N SER A 111 -5.38 33.52 -28.07
CA SER A 111 -4.08 34.20 -28.08
C SER A 111 -2.91 33.44 -27.42
N GLY A 112 -2.95 32.10 -27.47
CA GLY A 112 -1.93 31.22 -26.87
C GLY A 112 -2.19 30.83 -25.41
N GLY A 113 -3.35 31.21 -24.86
CA GLY A 113 -3.85 30.73 -23.57
C GLY A 113 -4.08 29.23 -23.54
N GLU A 114 -4.21 28.70 -22.33
CA GLU A 114 -4.29 27.26 -22.07
C GLU A 114 -5.45 26.97 -21.12
N ALA A 115 -6.30 26.01 -21.48
CA ALA A 115 -7.29 25.45 -20.57
C ALA A 115 -7.05 23.96 -20.36
N LYS A 116 -6.98 23.55 -19.09
CA LYS A 116 -7.01 22.14 -18.66
C LYS A 116 -8.26 21.91 -17.84
N ILE A 117 -9.11 20.99 -18.26
CA ILE A 117 -10.42 20.74 -17.65
C ILE A 117 -10.57 19.25 -17.37
N SER A 118 -10.57 18.88 -16.09
CA SER A 118 -10.76 17.50 -15.66
C SER A 118 -12.03 17.39 -14.81
N ASN A 119 -12.84 16.36 -15.07
CA ASN A 119 -14.08 16.06 -14.34
C ASN A 119 -15.03 17.26 -14.21
N ALA A 120 -15.40 17.88 -15.34
CA ALA A 120 -16.35 18.99 -15.37
C ALA A 120 -17.70 18.57 -15.97
N ASP A 121 -18.77 19.19 -15.49
CA ASP A 121 -20.10 19.15 -16.10
C ASP A 121 -20.38 20.51 -16.76
N ILE A 122 -20.55 20.54 -18.07
CA ILE A 122 -20.67 21.75 -18.88
C ILE A 122 -21.98 21.73 -19.65
N SER A 123 -22.91 22.60 -19.26
CA SER A 123 -24.26 22.56 -19.80
C SER A 123 -24.94 23.91 -20.06
N GLY A 124 -25.76 23.93 -21.11
CA GLY A 124 -26.52 25.12 -21.50
C GLY A 124 -25.67 26.25 -22.08
N GLY A 125 -24.41 25.99 -22.41
CA GLY A 125 -23.49 26.96 -23.01
C GLY A 125 -23.60 27.06 -24.53
N GLY A 126 -22.85 28.02 -25.05
CA GLY A 126 -22.87 28.49 -26.43
C GLY A 126 -23.86 29.63 -26.64
N ALA A 127 -23.65 30.39 -27.72
CA ALA A 127 -24.53 31.49 -28.11
C ALA A 127 -25.12 31.21 -29.49
N ALA A 128 -26.42 31.50 -29.63
CA ALA A 128 -27.05 31.46 -30.94
C ALA A 128 -26.45 32.58 -31.80
N PRO A 129 -26.24 32.36 -33.12
CA PRO A 129 -25.80 33.43 -34.01
C PRO A 129 -26.75 34.63 -33.90
N GLY A 130 -26.31 35.67 -33.20
CA GLY A 130 -27.11 36.85 -32.93
C GLY A 130 -27.48 37.56 -34.23
N ILE A 131 -28.76 37.88 -34.40
CA ILE A 131 -29.17 38.90 -35.35
C ILE A 131 -28.68 40.23 -34.77
N LEU A 132 -27.63 40.80 -35.36
CA LEU A 132 -27.14 42.14 -35.01
C LEU A 132 -28.23 43.17 -35.34
N MET A 133 -28.81 43.77 -34.30
CA MET A 133 -29.63 44.98 -34.44
C MET A 133 -28.77 46.22 -34.17
N TYR A 134 -28.74 47.15 -35.12
CA TYR A 134 -28.19 48.50 -34.94
C TYR A 134 -29.22 49.53 -35.41
N ASN A 135 -29.66 50.42 -34.51
CA ASN A 135 -30.64 51.48 -34.77
C ASN A 135 -31.94 51.01 -35.46
N ASP A 136 -32.65 50.04 -34.88
CA ASP A 136 -33.95 49.52 -35.36
C ASP A 136 -33.96 49.04 -36.83
N LYS A 137 -32.78 48.76 -37.40
CA LYS A 137 -32.64 48.23 -38.75
C LYS A 137 -32.06 46.84 -38.74
N PHE A 138 -32.77 45.94 -39.42
CA PHE A 138 -32.41 44.55 -39.65
C PHE A 138 -31.11 44.47 -40.47
N PHE A 139 -30.05 43.89 -39.91
CA PHE A 139 -28.89 43.45 -40.68
C PHE A 139 -28.83 41.92 -40.64
N ALA A 140 -29.57 41.28 -41.54
CA ALA A 140 -29.33 39.88 -41.87
C ALA A 140 -28.12 39.80 -42.82
N ASN A 141 -26.90 39.79 -42.27
CA ASN A 141 -25.75 39.37 -43.06
C ASN A 141 -25.83 37.85 -43.24
N THR A 142 -26.34 37.42 -44.39
CA THR A 142 -26.42 36.03 -44.86
C THR A 142 -25.04 35.45 -45.21
N ALA A 143 -24.09 35.50 -44.28
CA ALA A 143 -22.81 34.78 -44.38
C ALA A 143 -22.32 34.40 -42.98
N LYS A 144 -22.74 33.21 -42.49
CA LYS A 144 -22.26 32.52 -41.28
C LYS A 144 -21.93 33.43 -40.08
N ALA A 145 -22.94 33.84 -39.32
CA ALA A 145 -22.68 34.13 -37.91
C ALA A 145 -22.26 32.80 -37.24
N ALA A 146 -21.01 32.73 -36.77
CA ALA A 146 -20.50 31.54 -36.10
C ALA A 146 -21.27 31.37 -34.78
N SER A 147 -21.88 30.22 -34.57
CA SER A 147 -22.36 29.84 -33.24
C SER A 147 -21.13 29.73 -32.32
N GLU A 148 -21.10 30.50 -31.23
CA GLU A 148 -20.08 30.31 -30.20
C GLU A 148 -20.41 28.99 -29.49
N GLY A 149 -19.41 28.11 -29.34
CA GLY A 149 -19.56 26.89 -28.56
C GLY A 149 -19.58 27.22 -27.07
N ALA A 150 -20.06 26.29 -26.23
CA ALA A 150 -19.86 26.38 -24.78
C ALA A 150 -18.36 26.51 -24.44
N ILE A 151 -17.52 25.85 -25.25
CA ILE A 151 -16.08 26.09 -25.30
C ILE A 151 -15.71 26.56 -26.71
N TYR A 152 -14.99 27.69 -26.78
CA TYR A 152 -14.58 28.33 -28.03
C TYR A 152 -13.05 28.47 -28.08
N VAL A 153 -12.38 27.71 -28.95
CA VAL A 153 -10.92 27.73 -29.12
C VAL A 153 -10.56 28.47 -30.40
N TYR A 154 -9.80 29.56 -30.30
CA TYR A 154 -9.40 30.36 -31.46
C TYR A 154 -7.99 30.96 -31.30
N ARG A 155 -7.44 31.48 -32.41
CA ARG A 155 -6.08 32.06 -32.52
C ARG A 155 -4.96 31.22 -31.86
N ASN A 156 -5.05 29.90 -31.99
CA ASN A 156 -4.12 28.91 -31.46
C ASN A 156 -4.09 28.76 -29.92
N GLY A 157 -5.22 28.94 -29.23
CA GLY A 157 -5.39 28.46 -27.86
C GLY A 157 -5.16 26.95 -27.70
N ARG A 158 -4.77 26.52 -26.50
CA ARG A 158 -4.55 25.11 -26.12
C ARG A 158 -5.66 24.62 -25.22
N LEU A 159 -6.16 23.42 -25.51
CA LEU A 159 -7.27 22.84 -24.75
C LEU A 159 -7.00 21.36 -24.47
N GLU A 160 -7.04 21.01 -23.20
CA GLU A 160 -7.08 19.63 -22.73
C GLU A 160 -8.34 19.45 -21.87
N ILE A 161 -9.22 18.54 -22.29
CA ILE A 161 -10.40 18.13 -21.53
C ILE A 161 -10.35 16.62 -21.32
N GLU A 162 -10.59 16.19 -20.10
CA GLU A 162 -10.74 14.79 -19.74
C GLU A 162 -11.89 14.54 -18.77
N SER A 163 -12.45 13.33 -18.82
CA SER A 163 -13.45 12.84 -17.85
C SER A 163 -14.66 13.77 -17.66
N SER A 164 -15.04 14.54 -18.69
CA SER A 164 -16.02 15.61 -18.56
C SER A 164 -17.32 15.32 -19.30
N ASN A 165 -18.42 15.91 -18.83
CA ASN A 165 -19.75 15.81 -19.41
C ASN A 165 -20.12 17.11 -20.12
N LEU A 166 -20.27 17.08 -21.45
CA LEU A 166 -20.66 18.21 -22.27
C LEU A 166 -22.05 17.97 -22.85
N HIS A 167 -23.06 18.60 -22.26
CA HIS A 167 -24.44 18.28 -22.58
C HIS A 167 -25.41 19.46 -22.62
N ASN A 168 -26.48 19.32 -23.39
CA ASN A 168 -27.51 20.35 -23.55
C ASN A 168 -26.96 21.74 -23.96
N ASN A 169 -25.80 21.77 -24.64
CA ASN A 169 -25.21 23.00 -25.18
C ASN A 169 -25.78 23.28 -26.58
N ILE A 170 -25.67 24.52 -27.07
CA ILE A 170 -26.00 24.82 -28.47
C ILE A 170 -24.99 24.09 -29.38
N THR A 171 -23.72 24.47 -29.24
CA THR A 171 -22.57 23.72 -29.73
C THR A 171 -21.69 23.46 -28.52
N ALA A 172 -21.25 22.22 -28.28
CA ALA A 172 -20.40 21.94 -27.12
C ALA A 172 -19.00 22.55 -27.31
N ILE A 173 -18.30 22.16 -28.37
CA ILE A 173 -16.95 22.66 -28.66
C ILE A 173 -16.86 23.21 -30.07
N TYR A 174 -16.33 24.44 -30.19
CA TYR A 174 -16.01 25.04 -31.47
C TYR A 174 -14.51 25.39 -31.51
N VAL A 175 -13.83 24.97 -32.57
CA VAL A 175 -12.41 25.21 -32.83
C VAL A 175 -12.27 25.94 -34.16
N GLU A 176 -11.74 27.16 -34.17
CA GLU A 176 -11.60 27.98 -35.40
C GLU A 176 -10.29 27.72 -36.15
N LYS A 177 -9.24 27.27 -35.43
CA LYS A 177 -7.93 26.92 -35.97
C LYS A 177 -7.14 26.09 -34.95
N SER A 178 -6.73 24.88 -35.33
CA SER A 178 -5.78 24.06 -34.55
C SER A 178 -4.42 23.96 -35.26
N SER A 179 -3.34 23.78 -34.50
CA SER A 179 -2.00 23.53 -35.07
C SER A 179 -1.28 22.44 -34.28
N VAL A 180 -0.30 21.76 -34.88
CA VAL A 180 0.45 20.66 -34.22
C VAL A 180 1.10 21.12 -32.92
N PHE A 181 1.44 22.42 -32.83
CA PHE A 181 2.10 23.02 -31.67
C PHE A 181 1.13 23.45 -30.56
N ASN A 182 -0.17 23.53 -30.86
CA ASN A 182 -1.22 23.95 -29.93
C ASN A 182 -2.39 22.96 -30.07
N PRO A 183 -2.23 21.75 -29.49
CA PRO A 183 -3.21 20.69 -29.67
C PRO A 183 -4.50 21.01 -28.92
N VAL A 184 -5.61 20.57 -29.51
CA VAL A 184 -6.89 20.41 -28.83
C VAL A 184 -7.07 18.92 -28.59
N LYS A 185 -7.16 18.54 -27.33
CA LYS A 185 -7.36 17.16 -26.88
C LYS A 185 -8.58 17.10 -25.96
N VAL A 186 -9.55 16.30 -26.33
CA VAL A 186 -10.77 16.05 -25.54
C VAL A 186 -10.94 14.54 -25.49
N ASN A 187 -10.65 13.92 -24.37
CA ASN A 187 -10.68 12.45 -24.25
C ASN A 187 -11.55 12.02 -23.08
N ARG A 188 -11.97 10.75 -23.08
CA ARG A 188 -12.75 10.15 -21.99
C ARG A 188 -13.91 11.04 -21.52
N SER A 189 -14.59 11.71 -22.44
CA SER A 189 -15.64 12.68 -22.16
C SER A 189 -16.95 12.29 -22.83
N LYS A 190 -18.06 12.88 -22.41
CA LYS A 190 -19.41 12.54 -22.87
C LYS A 190 -20.02 13.73 -23.62
N PHE A 191 -20.55 13.46 -24.82
CA PHE A 191 -21.33 14.44 -25.59
C PHE A 191 -22.79 14.00 -25.64
N ILE A 192 -23.67 14.74 -24.97
CA ILE A 192 -25.06 14.33 -24.74
C ILE A 192 -26.03 15.46 -25.08
N ASN A 193 -27.02 15.20 -25.94
CA ASN A 193 -28.14 16.12 -26.21
C ASN A 193 -27.76 17.58 -26.57
N ASN A 194 -26.59 17.82 -27.17
CA ASN A 194 -26.25 19.14 -27.71
C ASN A 194 -27.15 19.48 -28.91
N ALA A 195 -27.60 20.72 -29.03
CA ALA A 195 -28.67 21.11 -29.96
C ALA A 195 -28.21 21.04 -31.43
N ASP A 196 -27.12 21.75 -31.76
CA ASP A 196 -26.63 21.89 -33.13
C ASP A 196 -25.45 20.94 -33.41
N TYR A 197 -24.37 21.03 -32.63
CA TYR A 197 -23.15 20.24 -32.83
C TYR A 197 -22.52 19.82 -31.50
N ASP A 198 -21.92 18.63 -31.50
CA ASP A 198 -21.01 18.21 -30.45
C ASP A 198 -19.66 18.89 -30.67
N VAL A 199 -19.15 18.85 -31.90
CA VAL A 199 -17.87 19.47 -32.26
C VAL A 199 -17.94 20.15 -33.63
N VAL A 200 -17.49 21.40 -33.68
CA VAL A 200 -17.21 22.11 -34.93
C VAL A 200 -15.73 22.43 -35.00
N CYS A 201 -15.05 21.92 -36.02
CA CYS A 201 -13.65 22.19 -36.31
C CYS A 201 -13.52 22.89 -37.66
N SER A 202 -13.33 24.21 -37.64
CA SER A 202 -13.05 25.03 -38.81
C SER A 202 -11.53 25.10 -39.01
N ASN A 203 -11.03 24.87 -40.22
CA ASN A 203 -9.60 24.96 -40.56
C ASN A 203 -8.65 24.17 -39.64
N CYS A 204 -9.14 23.08 -39.05
CA CYS A 204 -8.34 22.19 -38.23
C CYS A 204 -7.46 21.28 -39.09
N ILE A 205 -6.29 20.93 -38.56
CA ILE A 205 -5.47 19.84 -39.10
C ILE A 205 -5.99 18.49 -38.60
N SER A 206 -5.69 17.41 -39.33
CA SER A 206 -6.27 16.06 -39.16
C SER A 206 -6.11 15.41 -37.79
N ASP A 207 -5.23 15.93 -36.93
CA ASP A 207 -4.80 15.27 -35.69
C ASP A 207 -5.36 15.93 -34.42
N THR A 208 -6.47 16.66 -34.55
CA THR A 208 -7.22 17.19 -33.39
C THR A 208 -7.87 16.01 -32.64
N ASP A 209 -7.45 15.76 -31.40
CA ASP A 209 -7.65 14.49 -30.68
C ASP A 209 -8.96 14.50 -29.88
N PHE A 210 -9.89 13.65 -30.31
CA PHE A 210 -11.21 13.44 -29.72
C PHE A 210 -11.47 11.95 -29.44
N LYS A 211 -10.43 11.18 -29.15
CA LYS A 211 -10.53 9.74 -28.89
C LYS A 211 -11.21 9.42 -27.56
N TYR A 212 -11.66 8.16 -27.41
CA TYR A 212 -12.18 7.62 -26.14
C TYR A 212 -13.42 8.30 -25.58
N ASN A 213 -14.10 9.13 -26.38
CA ASN A 213 -15.32 9.83 -25.97
C ASN A 213 -16.57 8.98 -26.19
N TRP A 214 -17.60 9.20 -25.37
CA TRP A 214 -18.96 8.77 -25.61
C TRP A 214 -19.70 9.80 -26.46
N TRP A 215 -20.29 9.36 -27.57
CA TRP A 215 -20.96 10.23 -28.55
C TRP A 215 -22.49 10.10 -28.55
N GLY A 216 -23.05 9.56 -27.46
CA GLY A 216 -24.49 9.28 -27.31
C GLY A 216 -24.95 7.95 -27.92
N TYR A 217 -24.07 7.21 -28.61
CA TYR A 217 -24.38 5.92 -29.25
C TYR A 217 -23.20 4.96 -29.18
N ALA A 218 -23.48 3.66 -28.96
CA ALA A 218 -22.47 2.59 -28.85
C ALA A 218 -21.63 2.42 -30.13
N ASP A 219 -22.24 2.64 -31.30
CA ASP A 219 -21.56 2.56 -32.59
C ASP A 219 -20.73 3.83 -32.92
N GLY A 220 -20.60 4.76 -31.97
CA GLY A 220 -19.89 6.02 -32.11
C GLY A 220 -20.74 7.14 -32.75
N PRO A 221 -20.10 8.19 -33.30
CA PRO A 221 -20.83 9.31 -33.88
C PRO A 221 -21.78 8.89 -35.01
N LYS A 222 -23.01 9.41 -34.99
CA LYS A 222 -24.02 9.07 -35.98
C LYS A 222 -23.67 9.61 -37.37
N LYS A 223 -23.60 8.70 -38.34
CA LYS A 223 -23.26 9.01 -39.75
C LYS A 223 -24.38 9.79 -40.44
N TYR A 224 -24.00 10.77 -41.26
CA TYR A 224 -24.90 11.57 -42.06
C TYR A 224 -24.87 11.14 -43.54
N PHE A 225 -26.04 10.79 -44.08
CA PHE A 225 -26.22 10.30 -45.45
C PHE A 225 -27.16 11.19 -46.26
N ILE A 226 -26.86 11.34 -47.56
CA ILE A 226 -27.81 11.83 -48.57
C ILE A 226 -27.93 10.73 -49.63
N GLY A 227 -29.10 10.09 -49.71
CA GLY A 227 -29.25 8.85 -50.47
C GLY A 227 -28.41 7.73 -49.88
N SER A 228 -27.61 7.04 -50.70
CA SER A 228 -26.69 5.98 -50.26
C SER A 228 -25.26 6.47 -49.95
N GLN A 229 -24.97 7.77 -50.14
CA GLN A 229 -23.64 8.33 -49.95
C GLN A 229 -23.51 8.94 -48.54
N GLN A 230 -22.46 8.55 -47.81
CA GLN A 230 -22.09 9.18 -46.54
C GLN A 230 -21.38 10.51 -46.84
N TYR A 231 -21.86 11.60 -46.24
CA TYR A 231 -21.27 12.94 -46.36
C TYR A 231 -20.48 13.37 -45.11
N GLY A 232 -20.68 12.70 -43.99
CA GLY A 232 -20.01 13.01 -42.73
C GLY A 232 -20.74 12.41 -41.54
N TYR A 233 -20.86 13.18 -40.47
CA TYR A 233 -21.54 12.84 -39.23
C TYR A 233 -22.54 13.94 -38.87
N GLU A 234 -23.64 13.59 -38.19
CA GLU A 234 -24.75 14.53 -37.96
C GLU A 234 -24.35 15.74 -37.10
N LYS A 235 -23.59 15.52 -36.03
CA LYS A 235 -23.22 16.54 -35.03
C LYS A 235 -21.73 16.88 -34.98
N ILE A 236 -20.95 16.38 -35.95
CA ILE A 236 -19.52 16.69 -36.07
C ILE A 236 -19.28 17.37 -37.41
N ARG A 237 -18.67 18.56 -37.37
CA ARG A 237 -18.25 19.30 -38.56
C ARG A 237 -16.73 19.48 -38.57
N GLY A 238 -16.11 19.23 -39.72
CA GLY A 238 -14.66 19.33 -39.88
C GLY A 238 -13.92 18.00 -39.67
N SER A 239 -12.60 18.07 -39.61
CA SER A 239 -11.72 16.90 -39.45
C SER A 239 -11.22 16.81 -38.01
N ILE A 240 -11.65 15.78 -37.29
CA ILE A 240 -11.20 15.44 -35.95
C ILE A 240 -10.96 13.92 -35.85
N ASN A 241 -10.11 13.50 -34.92
CA ASN A 241 -9.84 12.09 -34.65
C ASN A 241 -10.67 11.60 -33.46
N PHE A 242 -11.80 10.93 -33.73
CA PHE A 242 -12.67 10.35 -32.71
C PHE A 242 -12.55 8.83 -32.60
N SER A 243 -11.41 8.24 -33.01
CA SER A 243 -11.22 6.79 -32.92
C SER A 243 -11.30 6.27 -31.48
N ASP A 244 -11.41 4.96 -31.32
CA ASP A 244 -11.37 4.31 -30.01
C ASP A 244 -12.46 4.84 -29.05
N TRP A 245 -13.62 5.24 -29.59
CA TRP A 245 -14.74 5.78 -28.83
C TRP A 245 -15.27 4.81 -27.77
N ALA A 246 -15.85 5.36 -26.70
CA ALA A 246 -16.52 4.56 -25.69
C ALA A 246 -17.79 3.93 -26.25
N ASP A 247 -18.05 2.66 -25.91
CA ASP A 247 -19.21 1.88 -26.37
C ASP A 247 -20.42 1.97 -25.43
N ARG A 248 -20.25 2.59 -24.26
CA ARG A 248 -21.30 2.88 -23.28
C ARG A 248 -21.09 4.23 -22.61
N GLU A 249 -22.18 4.81 -22.09
CA GLU A 249 -22.16 6.12 -21.41
C GLU A 249 -21.46 6.09 -20.06
N ASP A 250 -21.56 4.98 -19.34
CA ASP A 250 -20.95 4.69 -18.04
C ASP A 250 -19.62 3.93 -18.21
N PHE A 251 -18.80 4.35 -19.17
CA PHE A 251 -17.41 3.88 -19.23
C PHE A 251 -16.66 4.26 -17.95
N ARG A 252 -15.64 3.47 -17.62
CA ARG A 252 -14.78 3.65 -16.46
C ARG A 252 -13.38 3.20 -16.80
N ASP A 253 -12.39 3.71 -16.09
CA ASP A 253 -11.01 3.28 -16.24
C ASP A 253 -10.80 1.88 -15.63
N PRO A 254 -9.93 1.05 -16.21
CA PRO A 254 -9.47 -0.17 -15.57
C PRO A 254 -8.80 0.13 -14.23
N VAL A 255 -9.05 -0.70 -13.22
CA VAL A 255 -8.48 -0.58 -11.87
C VAL A 255 -7.32 -1.56 -11.69
N ILE A 256 -6.24 -1.11 -11.05
CA ILE A 256 -5.12 -1.95 -10.62
C ILE A 256 -5.02 -1.92 -9.10
N LEU A 257 -5.03 -3.11 -8.48
CA LEU A 257 -4.70 -3.26 -7.06
C LEU A 257 -3.20 -3.52 -6.88
N VAL A 258 -2.55 -2.66 -6.10
CA VAL A 258 -1.12 -2.71 -5.80
C VAL A 258 -0.93 -3.00 -4.31
N PRO A 259 -0.40 -4.19 -3.95
CA PRO A 259 -0.22 -4.56 -2.56
C PRO A 259 0.94 -3.84 -1.89
N GLY A 260 1.01 -3.94 -0.57
CA GLY A 260 2.15 -3.52 0.24
C GLY A 260 3.18 -4.65 0.40
N ILE A 261 4.11 -4.43 1.34
CA ILE A 261 5.06 -5.47 1.74
C ILE A 261 4.29 -6.74 2.17
N LEU A 262 4.79 -7.92 1.78
CA LEU A 262 4.15 -9.23 2.05
C LEU A 262 2.82 -9.51 1.34
N GLY A 263 2.23 -8.57 0.60
CA GLY A 263 0.99 -8.82 -0.14
C GLY A 263 1.18 -9.59 -1.45
N SER A 264 2.26 -10.35 -1.61
CA SER A 264 2.52 -11.14 -2.82
C SER A 264 3.30 -12.43 -2.51
N GLN A 265 2.85 -13.54 -3.09
CA GLN A 265 3.46 -14.86 -2.97
C GLN A 265 3.62 -15.53 -4.34
N LYS A 266 4.62 -16.40 -4.48
CA LYS A 266 4.81 -17.18 -5.71
C LYS A 266 4.03 -18.48 -5.64
N LYS A 267 3.21 -18.75 -6.64
CA LYS A 267 2.60 -20.07 -6.86
C LYS A 267 2.87 -20.49 -8.29
N ASP A 268 3.40 -21.70 -8.48
CA ASP A 268 3.80 -22.23 -9.80
C ASP A 268 4.75 -21.29 -10.56
N GLY A 269 5.66 -20.64 -9.83
CA GLY A 269 6.64 -19.69 -10.37
C GLY A 269 6.08 -18.30 -10.73
N GLN A 270 4.78 -18.05 -10.55
CA GLN A 270 4.13 -16.77 -10.84
C GLN A 270 3.76 -16.04 -9.55
N TRP A 271 3.92 -14.71 -9.54
CA TRP A 271 3.47 -13.87 -8.44
C TRP A 271 1.95 -13.77 -8.43
N GLN A 272 1.36 -13.97 -7.25
CA GLN A 272 -0.07 -13.84 -6.99
C GLN A 272 -0.29 -12.91 -5.80
N LEU A 273 -1.43 -12.22 -5.81
CA LEU A 273 -1.82 -11.26 -4.78
C LEU A 273 -2.23 -12.02 -3.51
N ASP A 274 -1.49 -11.78 -2.43
CA ASP A 274 -1.80 -12.14 -1.05
C ASP A 274 -2.50 -13.49 -0.82
N LEU A 275 -1.81 -14.58 -1.14
CA LEU A 275 -2.31 -15.95 -0.96
C LEU A 275 -2.32 -16.42 0.51
N VAL A 276 -1.90 -15.58 1.45
CA VAL A 276 -1.66 -15.99 2.84
C VAL A 276 -2.55 -15.23 3.82
N PHE A 277 -2.71 -13.92 3.66
CA PHE A 277 -3.51 -13.12 4.57
C PHE A 277 -4.87 -12.74 4.02
N HIS A 278 -5.06 -12.82 2.69
CA HIS A 278 -6.33 -12.48 2.04
C HIS A 278 -6.81 -11.04 2.37
N THR A 279 -5.85 -10.15 2.68
CA THR A 279 -6.05 -8.75 3.08
C THR A 279 -6.87 -7.96 2.05
N TYR A 280 -6.71 -8.33 0.78
CA TYR A 280 -7.26 -7.61 -0.37
C TYR A 280 -8.55 -8.21 -0.91
N ASP A 281 -9.00 -9.35 -0.39
CA ASP A 281 -10.12 -10.10 -0.97
C ASP A 281 -11.42 -9.31 -0.88
N ASN A 282 -11.74 -8.75 0.29
CA ASN A 282 -12.94 -7.92 0.47
C ASN A 282 -12.99 -6.75 -0.51
N LEU A 283 -11.89 -6.00 -0.65
CA LEU A 283 -11.77 -4.90 -1.60
C LEU A 283 -11.94 -5.39 -3.05
N TYR A 284 -11.31 -6.50 -3.40
CA TYR A 284 -11.37 -7.08 -4.75
C TYR A 284 -12.79 -7.52 -5.11
N GLU A 285 -13.47 -8.24 -4.21
CA GLU A 285 -14.85 -8.69 -4.40
C GLU A 285 -15.83 -7.52 -4.42
N GLU A 286 -15.61 -6.47 -3.62
CA GLU A 286 -16.44 -5.25 -3.67
C GLU A 286 -16.35 -4.55 -5.05
N PHE A 287 -15.18 -4.56 -5.71
CA PHE A 287 -15.07 -4.12 -7.10
C PHE A 287 -15.88 -5.02 -8.05
N VAL A 288 -15.82 -6.35 -7.87
CA VAL A 288 -16.59 -7.31 -8.68
C VAL A 288 -18.09 -7.09 -8.54
N ASP A 289 -18.56 -6.91 -7.30
CA ASP A 289 -19.97 -6.64 -7.00
C ASP A 289 -20.44 -5.27 -7.51
N SER A 290 -19.52 -4.30 -7.59
CA SER A 290 -19.71 -3.01 -8.28
C SER A 290 -19.62 -3.12 -9.81
N GLY A 291 -19.56 -4.35 -10.33
CA GLY A 291 -19.68 -4.70 -11.74
C GLY A 291 -18.36 -4.74 -12.49
N TYR A 292 -17.21 -4.56 -11.83
CA TYR A 292 -15.90 -4.78 -12.48
C TYR A 292 -15.70 -6.27 -12.80
N VAL A 293 -14.95 -6.53 -13.86
CA VAL A 293 -14.72 -7.85 -14.43
C VAL A 293 -13.21 -8.17 -14.30
N PRO A 294 -12.86 -9.22 -13.52
CA PRO A 294 -11.51 -9.72 -13.40
C PRO A 294 -10.80 -9.87 -14.75
N GLU A 295 -9.54 -9.42 -14.81
CA GLU A 295 -8.66 -9.49 -15.99
C GLU A 295 -9.21 -8.78 -17.24
N LYS A 296 -10.23 -7.93 -17.10
CA LYS A 296 -10.78 -7.09 -18.18
C LYS A 296 -10.74 -5.61 -17.82
N ASP A 297 -11.29 -5.23 -16.68
CA ASP A 297 -11.24 -3.87 -16.13
C ASP A 297 -10.87 -3.85 -14.64
N LEU A 298 -10.56 -5.01 -14.04
CA LEU A 298 -9.99 -5.13 -12.69
C LEU A 298 -8.77 -6.05 -12.73
N PHE A 299 -7.62 -5.51 -12.35
CA PHE A 299 -6.32 -6.16 -12.45
C PHE A 299 -5.59 -6.17 -11.11
N LYS A 300 -4.78 -7.20 -10.90
CA LYS A 300 -3.88 -7.33 -9.76
C LYS A 300 -2.45 -7.03 -10.21
N PHE A 301 -1.63 -6.42 -9.36
CA PHE A 301 -0.20 -6.21 -9.61
C PHE A 301 0.64 -6.79 -8.45
N PRO A 302 0.74 -8.11 -8.33
CA PRO A 302 1.66 -8.72 -7.37
C PRO A 302 3.11 -8.62 -7.85
N TYR A 303 4.05 -8.46 -6.93
CA TYR A 303 5.46 -8.21 -7.25
C TYR A 303 6.42 -8.78 -6.20
N GLU A 304 7.72 -8.80 -6.52
CA GLU A 304 8.77 -9.15 -5.56
C GLU A 304 8.98 -8.00 -4.58
N TRP A 305 8.27 -8.04 -3.46
CA TRP A 305 8.23 -6.95 -2.48
C TRP A 305 9.57 -6.68 -1.79
N ARG A 306 10.57 -7.59 -1.88
CA ARG A 306 11.92 -7.36 -1.33
C ARG A 306 12.77 -6.45 -2.22
N ASP A 307 12.46 -6.38 -3.50
CA ASP A 307 13.21 -5.58 -4.47
C ASP A 307 12.80 -4.09 -4.36
N SER A 308 13.65 -3.21 -4.89
CA SER A 308 13.46 -1.76 -4.83
C SER A 308 12.11 -1.32 -5.43
N ASN A 309 11.47 -0.35 -4.80
CA ASN A 309 10.28 0.33 -5.30
C ASN A 309 10.53 0.99 -6.67
N ILE A 310 11.76 1.41 -6.97
CA ILE A 310 12.15 1.96 -8.28
C ILE A 310 12.06 0.90 -9.38
N GLU A 311 12.56 -0.31 -9.12
CA GLU A 311 12.51 -1.39 -10.11
C GLU A 311 11.10 -1.93 -10.27
N ASN A 312 10.37 -2.06 -9.16
CA ASN A 312 8.97 -2.49 -9.22
C ASN A 312 8.06 -1.42 -9.89
N ALA A 313 8.36 -0.12 -9.81
CA ALA A 313 7.65 0.93 -10.54
C ALA A 313 7.78 0.79 -12.06
N LYS A 314 8.94 0.34 -12.56
CA LYS A 314 9.13 -0.01 -14.00
C LYS A 314 8.35 -1.26 -14.40
N LEU A 315 8.09 -2.17 -13.47
CA LEU A 315 7.20 -3.31 -13.72
C LEU A 315 5.73 -2.86 -13.76
N LEU A 316 5.35 -1.88 -12.93
CA LEU A 316 4.02 -1.28 -12.96
C LEU A 316 3.78 -0.56 -14.31
N GLU A 317 4.75 0.21 -14.80
CA GLU A 317 4.70 0.82 -16.15
C GLU A 317 4.35 -0.23 -17.22
N LYS A 318 5.06 -1.37 -17.23
CA LYS A 318 4.81 -2.45 -18.19
C LYS A 318 3.41 -3.05 -18.04
N LYS A 319 2.95 -3.26 -16.80
CA LYS A 319 1.60 -3.77 -16.53
C LYS A 319 0.54 -2.80 -17.05
N ILE A 320 0.74 -1.49 -16.86
CA ILE A 320 -0.17 -0.46 -17.37
C ILE A 320 -0.19 -0.45 -18.90
N GLU A 321 0.96 -0.54 -19.56
CA GLU A 321 1.04 -0.66 -21.03
C GLU A 321 0.36 -1.92 -21.58
N GLU A 322 0.50 -3.06 -20.88
CA GLU A 322 -0.23 -4.30 -21.19
C GLU A 322 -1.75 -4.09 -21.11
N ILE A 323 -2.24 -3.47 -20.02
CA ILE A 323 -3.65 -3.18 -19.81
C ILE A 323 -4.17 -2.24 -20.89
N LYS A 324 -3.48 -1.13 -21.19
CA LYS A 324 -3.86 -0.16 -22.22
C LYS A 324 -3.96 -0.82 -23.60
N THR A 325 -3.01 -1.69 -23.92
CA THR A 325 -3.01 -2.47 -25.17
C THR A 325 -4.19 -3.44 -25.24
N GLN A 326 -4.45 -4.16 -24.15
CA GLN A 326 -5.54 -5.15 -24.06
C GLN A 326 -6.91 -4.49 -24.16
N THR A 327 -7.11 -3.41 -23.42
CA THR A 327 -8.40 -2.71 -23.25
C THR A 327 -8.67 -1.69 -24.35
N LYS A 328 -7.64 -1.25 -25.07
CA LYS A 328 -7.68 -0.09 -25.98
C LYS A 328 -8.16 1.17 -25.27
N TRP A 329 -7.73 1.33 -24.02
CA TRP A 329 -8.09 2.46 -23.17
C TRP A 329 -6.81 3.17 -22.72
N PRO A 330 -6.79 4.51 -22.60
CA PRO A 330 -5.54 5.25 -22.46
C PRO A 330 -5.04 5.39 -21.02
N LYS A 331 -5.90 5.16 -20.02
CA LYS A 331 -5.65 5.47 -18.61
C LYS A 331 -6.08 4.30 -17.71
N VAL A 332 -5.57 4.25 -16.48
CA VAL A 332 -5.99 3.33 -15.41
C VAL A 332 -6.16 4.08 -14.10
N ASP A 333 -6.95 3.51 -13.19
CA ASP A 333 -6.99 3.90 -11.79
C ASP A 333 -6.15 2.92 -10.96
N VAL A 334 -5.46 3.42 -9.93
CA VAL A 334 -4.60 2.60 -9.07
C VAL A 334 -5.02 2.73 -7.62
N VAL A 335 -5.27 1.60 -6.97
CA VAL A 335 -5.47 1.52 -5.52
C VAL A 335 -4.26 0.83 -4.93
N ALA A 336 -3.51 1.55 -4.09
CA ALA A 336 -2.21 1.12 -3.63
C ALA A 336 -2.13 1.12 -2.10
N HIS A 337 -1.82 -0.03 -1.51
CA HIS A 337 -1.74 -0.19 -0.06
C HIS A 337 -0.30 -0.08 0.45
N SER A 338 -0.10 0.63 1.56
CA SER A 338 1.16 0.69 2.31
C SER A 338 2.33 1.09 1.38
N MET A 339 3.38 0.28 1.32
CA MET A 339 4.54 0.42 0.44
C MET A 339 4.18 0.46 -1.06
N GLY A 340 3.10 -0.20 -1.48
CA GLY A 340 2.61 -0.14 -2.86
C GLY A 340 2.29 1.27 -3.33
N GLY A 341 1.86 2.14 -2.39
CA GLY A 341 1.66 3.56 -2.68
C GLY A 341 2.96 4.32 -2.95
N LEU A 342 4.07 3.95 -2.29
CA LEU A 342 5.38 4.54 -2.55
C LEU A 342 5.91 4.14 -3.94
N LEU A 343 5.76 2.87 -4.31
CA LEU A 343 6.06 2.37 -5.65
C LEU A 343 5.24 3.09 -6.72
N THR A 344 3.93 3.26 -6.50
CA THR A 344 3.07 3.90 -7.50
C THR A 344 3.40 5.38 -7.63
N ARG A 345 3.70 6.03 -6.51
CA ARG A 345 4.24 7.40 -6.46
C ARG A 345 5.52 7.55 -7.26
N GLU A 346 6.50 6.66 -7.06
CA GLU A 346 7.73 6.65 -7.87
C GLU A 346 7.42 6.60 -9.37
N TYR A 347 6.45 5.79 -9.82
CA TYR A 347 6.07 5.79 -11.23
C TYR A 347 5.55 7.16 -11.69
N VAL A 348 4.57 7.73 -10.98
CA VAL A 348 3.95 9.03 -11.33
C VAL A 348 4.96 10.19 -11.27
N GLU A 349 5.84 10.17 -10.28
CA GLU A 349 6.81 11.23 -10.00
C GLU A 349 8.09 11.08 -10.84
N SER A 350 8.25 9.98 -11.60
CA SER A 350 9.40 9.73 -12.46
C SER A 350 9.44 10.61 -13.73
N ASN A 351 10.53 10.51 -14.49
CA ASN A 351 10.66 11.14 -15.81
C ASN A 351 10.18 10.25 -16.96
N TYR A 352 9.83 9.00 -16.68
CA TYR A 352 9.30 8.04 -17.64
C TYR A 352 7.79 7.79 -17.47
N TYR A 353 7.13 8.55 -16.59
CA TYR A 353 5.68 8.47 -16.40
C TYR A 353 4.93 8.67 -17.72
N GLY A 354 4.03 7.72 -18.05
CA GLY A 354 3.30 7.68 -19.32
C GLY A 354 2.11 8.63 -19.40
N ASN A 355 1.80 9.38 -18.34
CA ASN A 355 0.55 10.14 -18.19
C ASN A 355 -0.70 9.26 -18.39
N ASP A 356 -0.68 8.08 -17.79
CA ASP A 356 -1.66 7.01 -17.98
C ASP A 356 -2.24 6.46 -16.68
N ILE A 357 -1.96 7.09 -15.55
CA ILE A 357 -2.80 7.01 -14.35
C ILE A 357 -3.77 8.19 -14.38
N ASP A 358 -5.04 7.92 -14.11
CA ASP A 358 -6.08 8.93 -13.90
C ASP A 358 -6.21 9.26 -12.41
N GLN A 359 -6.51 8.24 -11.60
CA GLN A 359 -6.63 8.36 -10.17
C GLN A 359 -5.63 7.45 -9.44
N LEU A 360 -5.05 7.96 -8.36
CA LEU A 360 -4.27 7.18 -7.40
C LEU A 360 -4.91 7.30 -6.02
N VAL A 361 -5.41 6.19 -5.48
CA VAL A 361 -5.89 6.09 -4.10
C VAL A 361 -4.86 5.32 -3.28
N THR A 362 -4.20 5.98 -2.33
CA THR A 362 -3.28 5.32 -1.40
C THR A 362 -3.98 4.95 -0.09
N LEU A 363 -3.68 3.77 0.44
CA LEU A 363 -4.19 3.27 1.72
C LEU A 363 -3.01 3.13 2.69
N GLY A 364 -2.97 3.92 3.77
CA GLY A 364 -1.95 3.80 4.82
C GLY A 364 -0.51 4.02 4.35
N THR A 365 -0.27 4.69 3.22
CA THR A 365 1.09 4.80 2.66
C THR A 365 2.03 5.63 3.54
N PRO A 366 3.22 5.13 3.91
CA PRO A 366 4.19 5.85 4.73
C PRO A 366 4.93 6.92 3.91
N HIS A 367 4.24 8.01 3.55
CA HIS A 367 4.80 9.03 2.65
C HIS A 367 6.09 9.69 3.17
N ASN A 368 6.34 9.69 4.48
CA ASN A 368 7.62 10.15 5.06
C ASN A 368 8.40 9.03 5.76
N GLY A 369 8.00 7.77 5.56
CA GLY A 369 8.60 6.56 6.10
C GLY A 369 7.93 6.07 7.38
N ALA A 370 8.29 4.87 7.80
CA ALA A 370 7.75 4.20 8.99
C ALA A 370 8.90 3.90 9.96
N PRO A 371 8.92 4.50 11.18
CA PRO A 371 10.01 4.32 12.13
C PRO A 371 10.30 2.86 12.47
N GLU A 372 9.27 1.99 12.47
CA GLU A 372 9.42 0.56 12.71
C GLU A 372 10.46 -0.11 11.78
N ALA A 373 10.65 0.39 10.55
CA ALA A 373 11.67 -0.10 9.61
C ALA A 373 13.10 -0.04 10.17
N TYR A 374 13.37 0.89 11.08
CA TYR A 374 14.67 1.03 11.75
C TYR A 374 15.07 -0.24 12.52
N LEU A 375 14.12 -0.84 13.28
CA LEU A 375 14.37 -2.05 14.06
C LEU A 375 14.77 -3.24 13.15
N LYS A 376 14.07 -3.37 12.02
CA LYS A 376 14.30 -4.42 11.03
C LYS A 376 15.64 -4.21 10.32
N TRP A 377 15.93 -2.97 9.91
CA TRP A 377 17.14 -2.63 9.15
C TRP A 377 18.43 -2.66 9.98
N GLU A 378 18.43 -2.03 11.14
CA GLU A 378 19.63 -1.88 12.00
C GLU A 378 19.84 -3.07 12.94
N GLY A 379 18.76 -3.71 13.39
CA GLY A 379 18.81 -4.73 14.42
C GLY A 379 18.45 -6.14 13.97
N SER A 380 17.94 -6.32 12.75
CA SER A 380 17.26 -7.56 12.32
C SER A 380 16.17 -7.98 13.33
N LYS A 381 15.47 -7.00 13.88
CA LYS A 381 14.42 -7.18 14.88
C LYS A 381 13.05 -7.05 14.19
N TRP A 382 12.44 -8.19 13.91
CA TRP A 382 11.11 -8.31 13.28
C TRP A 382 10.06 -8.48 14.39
N PHE A 383 9.39 -7.41 14.78
CA PHE A 383 8.47 -7.42 15.92
C PHE A 383 7.10 -6.83 15.59
N TRP A 384 6.10 -7.32 16.33
CA TRP A 384 4.75 -6.80 16.59
C TRP A 384 3.59 -7.32 15.74
N SER A 385 3.69 -7.48 14.42
CA SER A 385 2.55 -8.01 13.63
C SER A 385 2.67 -9.48 13.26
N ILE A 386 1.53 -10.12 12.95
CA ILE A 386 1.53 -11.48 12.37
C ILE A 386 2.32 -11.50 11.06
N GLY A 387 2.18 -10.45 10.24
CA GLY A 387 2.94 -10.27 9.00
C GLY A 387 4.46 -10.27 9.24
N ASP A 388 4.94 -9.58 10.27
CA ASP A 388 6.37 -9.53 10.60
C ASP A 388 6.91 -10.88 11.05
N ILE A 389 6.16 -11.61 11.87
CA ILE A 389 6.55 -12.94 12.31
C ILE A 389 6.56 -13.92 11.13
N TYR A 390 5.55 -13.86 10.27
CA TYR A 390 5.51 -14.64 9.03
C TYR A 390 6.72 -14.35 8.13
N ALA A 391 7.00 -13.07 7.86
CA ALA A 391 8.13 -12.64 7.07
C ALA A 391 9.47 -13.08 7.66
N LYS A 392 9.63 -12.96 8.98
CA LYS A 392 10.81 -13.44 9.71
C LYS A 392 11.04 -14.93 9.46
N ASN A 393 10.00 -15.75 9.51
CA ASN A 393 10.11 -17.20 9.31
C ASN A 393 10.51 -17.56 7.87
N ILE A 394 9.99 -16.85 6.85
CA ILE A 394 10.44 -17.01 5.46
C ILE A 394 11.90 -16.61 5.31
N VAL A 395 12.26 -15.40 5.75
CA VAL A 395 13.61 -14.87 5.60
C VAL A 395 14.63 -15.72 6.36
N LYS A 396 14.26 -16.27 7.52
CA LYS A 396 15.07 -17.25 8.27
C LYS A 396 15.36 -18.48 7.42
N GLN A 397 14.32 -19.10 6.85
CA GLN A 397 14.47 -20.29 6.01
C GLN A 397 15.38 -20.01 4.80
N GLU A 398 15.12 -18.92 4.09
CA GLU A 398 15.91 -18.51 2.91
C GLU A 398 17.38 -18.24 3.24
N ALA A 399 17.64 -17.58 4.38
CA ALA A 399 18.99 -17.29 4.85
C ALA A 399 19.76 -18.58 5.12
N GLU A 400 19.18 -19.51 5.89
CA GLU A 400 19.82 -20.78 6.23
C GLU A 400 20.10 -21.65 4.99
N GLU A 401 19.12 -21.81 4.09
CA GLU A 401 19.29 -22.57 2.86
C GLU A 401 20.21 -21.90 1.82
N SER A 402 20.48 -20.61 2.00
CA SER A 402 21.46 -19.88 1.18
C SER A 402 22.84 -19.80 1.85
N GLY A 403 23.01 -20.45 3.00
CA GLY A 403 24.28 -20.58 3.71
C GLY A 403 24.68 -19.34 4.51
N PHE A 404 23.72 -18.49 4.88
CA PHE A 404 23.97 -17.34 5.75
C PHE A 404 23.89 -17.75 7.22
N ASP A 405 24.81 -17.21 8.03
CA ASP A 405 24.87 -17.47 9.47
C ASP A 405 23.71 -16.83 10.25
N ASN A 406 23.11 -15.77 9.71
CA ASN A 406 22.03 -15.02 10.34
C ASN A 406 21.23 -14.19 9.32
N ILE A 407 20.00 -13.84 9.71
CA ILE A 407 19.07 -13.03 8.93
C ILE A 407 19.66 -11.66 8.55
N PHE A 408 20.40 -11.02 9.46
CA PHE A 408 20.97 -9.70 9.21
C PHE A 408 21.95 -9.69 8.02
N ASP A 409 22.85 -10.67 7.94
CA ASP A 409 23.78 -10.78 6.82
C ASP A 409 23.05 -11.06 5.50
N TYR A 410 22.02 -11.91 5.55
CA TYR A 410 21.16 -12.16 4.39
C TYR A 410 20.48 -10.88 3.91
N MET A 411 19.82 -10.15 4.81
CA MET A 411 19.12 -8.90 4.49
C MET A 411 20.04 -7.80 3.95
N ARG A 412 21.34 -7.83 4.29
CA ARG A 412 22.33 -6.86 3.80
C ARG A 412 23.00 -7.28 2.49
N GLN A 413 23.15 -8.58 2.23
CA GLN A 413 23.85 -9.11 1.04
C GLN A 413 22.90 -9.53 -0.09
N ARG A 414 21.73 -10.05 0.24
CA ARG A 414 20.54 -10.07 -0.61
C ARG A 414 19.67 -8.91 -0.14
N PRO A 415 20.00 -7.66 -0.54
CA PRO A 415 19.37 -6.49 0.03
C PRO A 415 17.85 -6.59 -0.12
N ILE A 416 17.15 -6.52 1.02
CA ILE A 416 15.72 -6.21 1.03
C ILE A 416 15.63 -4.70 0.88
N THR A 417 15.91 -4.21 -0.33
CA THR A 417 16.08 -2.78 -0.62
C THR A 417 14.83 -1.99 -0.25
N SER A 418 13.65 -2.57 -0.48
CA SER A 418 12.37 -1.97 -0.10
C SER A 418 12.25 -1.65 1.39
N LEU A 419 12.88 -2.44 2.27
CA LEU A 419 12.88 -2.15 3.71
C LEU A 419 13.71 -0.90 4.04
N LYS A 420 14.85 -0.71 3.37
CA LYS A 420 15.62 0.53 3.48
C LYS A 420 14.81 1.72 2.97
N GLU A 421 14.03 1.52 1.91
CA GLU A 421 13.16 2.53 1.30
C GLU A 421 11.91 2.87 2.13
N LEU A 422 11.67 2.16 3.25
CA LEU A 422 10.66 2.50 4.25
C LEU A 422 11.21 3.34 5.43
N LEU A 423 12.53 3.52 5.54
CA LEU A 423 13.12 4.30 6.63
C LEU A 423 12.67 5.77 6.59
N PRO A 424 12.44 6.42 7.74
CA PRO A 424 11.98 7.80 7.73
C PRO A 424 12.98 8.82 7.21
N VAL A 425 12.46 9.92 6.64
CA VAL A 425 13.22 11.08 6.13
C VAL A 425 13.03 12.33 7.01
N TYR A 426 12.84 12.11 8.31
CA TYR A 426 12.66 13.14 9.35
C TYR A 426 13.40 12.72 10.63
N ASP A 427 13.41 13.57 11.66
CA ASP A 427 14.07 13.26 12.93
C ASP A 427 13.24 12.25 13.74
N TYR A 428 13.69 10.98 13.80
CA TYR A 428 13.03 9.91 14.56
C TYR A 428 13.92 9.23 15.61
N LEU A 429 15.18 9.68 15.76
CA LEU A 429 16.11 9.20 16.77
C LEU A 429 16.39 10.30 17.79
N GLN A 430 16.15 10.01 19.07
CA GLN A 430 16.50 10.87 20.20
C GLN A 430 17.72 10.30 20.91
N ASP A 431 18.71 11.14 21.18
CA ASP A 431 19.90 10.75 21.94
C ASP A 431 19.58 10.71 23.44
N ALA A 432 19.50 9.51 24.00
CA ALA A 432 19.18 9.29 25.40
C ALA A 432 20.26 9.82 26.36
N ASP A 433 21.52 9.91 25.92
CA ASP A 433 22.63 10.46 26.71
C ASP A 433 22.70 11.99 26.65
N ASN A 434 22.05 12.59 25.64
CA ASN A 434 21.96 14.04 25.46
C ASN A 434 20.55 14.59 25.71
N ASN A 435 19.98 14.26 26.87
CA ASN A 435 18.68 14.78 27.33
C ASN A 435 17.53 14.58 26.31
N TYR A 436 17.55 13.45 25.59
CA TYR A 436 16.57 13.09 24.56
C TYR A 436 16.43 14.13 23.44
N ALA A 437 17.50 14.87 23.14
CA ALA A 437 17.55 15.74 21.97
C ALA A 437 17.45 14.89 20.70
N PHE A 438 16.65 15.33 19.73
CA PHE A 438 16.60 14.69 18.42
C PHE A 438 17.97 14.82 17.73
N LYS A 439 18.45 13.70 17.18
CA LYS A 439 19.49 13.71 16.14
C LYS A 439 18.90 14.36 14.89
N VAL A 440 19.71 15.11 14.14
CA VAL A 440 19.26 15.87 12.97
C VAL A 440 19.46 15.04 11.70
N TYR A 441 18.39 14.63 11.04
CA TYR A 441 18.44 13.96 9.75
C TYR A 441 19.08 14.89 8.68
N PRO A 442 19.96 14.39 7.80
CA PRO A 442 20.36 12.99 7.59
C PRO A 442 21.62 12.56 8.36
N ASP A 443 22.20 13.41 9.20
CA ASP A 443 23.48 13.14 9.85
C ASP A 443 23.32 12.10 10.97
N ASP A 444 24.11 11.02 10.92
CA ASP A 444 24.03 9.89 11.87
C ASP A 444 22.68 9.12 11.80
N TYR A 445 22.16 8.96 10.57
CA TYR A 445 20.99 8.15 10.24
C TYR A 445 21.26 7.20 9.08
N PRO A 446 20.55 6.04 9.01
CA PRO A 446 20.47 5.29 7.78
C PRO A 446 19.61 6.07 6.78
N ARG A 447 20.23 6.57 5.70
CA ARG A 447 19.54 7.43 4.72
C ARG A 447 18.62 6.66 3.77
N ASN A 448 17.48 7.27 3.48
CA ASN A 448 16.50 6.81 2.49
C ASN A 448 16.48 7.73 1.26
N GLU A 449 17.45 7.56 0.36
CA GLU A 449 17.59 8.37 -0.86
C GLU A 449 16.38 8.27 -1.80
N PHE A 450 15.71 7.12 -1.82
CA PHE A 450 14.48 6.92 -2.58
C PHE A 450 13.38 7.88 -2.11
N LEU A 451 13.10 7.87 -0.80
CA LEU A 451 12.02 8.67 -0.25
C LEU A 451 12.35 10.17 -0.26
N GLU A 452 13.63 10.52 -0.06
CA GLU A 452 14.13 11.89 -0.28
C GLU A 452 13.88 12.36 -1.72
N ASN A 453 14.09 11.48 -2.71
CA ASN A 453 13.88 11.82 -4.11
C ASN A 453 12.39 12.03 -4.42
N ILE A 454 11.51 11.11 -4.06
CA ILE A 454 10.08 11.26 -4.40
C ILE A 454 9.39 12.38 -3.60
N ASN A 455 9.92 12.74 -2.42
CA ASN A 455 9.39 13.86 -1.62
C ASN A 455 9.99 15.23 -1.96
N ASN A 456 10.92 15.31 -2.91
CA ASN A 456 11.43 16.59 -3.37
C ASN A 456 10.33 17.39 -4.10
N GLU A 457 10.41 18.72 -4.06
CA GLU A 457 9.37 19.61 -4.61
C GLU A 457 9.12 19.40 -6.11
N GLU A 458 10.16 19.15 -6.91
CA GLU A 458 10.02 18.94 -8.35
C GLU A 458 9.19 17.69 -8.67
N ASN A 459 9.48 16.60 -7.96
CA ASN A 459 8.86 15.30 -8.17
C ASN A 459 7.44 15.27 -7.63
N LYS A 460 7.21 15.66 -6.36
CA LYS A 460 5.85 15.59 -5.77
C LYS A 460 4.85 16.52 -6.44
N ASN A 461 5.30 17.62 -7.06
CA ASN A 461 4.42 18.49 -7.83
C ASN A 461 3.83 17.80 -9.08
N LYS A 462 4.40 16.68 -9.54
CA LYS A 462 3.86 15.88 -10.64
C LYS A 462 2.57 15.15 -10.26
N LEU A 463 2.34 14.89 -8.96
CA LEU A 463 1.07 14.33 -8.46
C LEU A 463 -0.12 15.25 -8.76
N ASN A 464 0.10 16.57 -8.94
CA ASN A 464 -0.96 17.52 -9.30
C ASN A 464 -1.57 17.29 -10.70
N ASN A 465 -1.00 16.39 -11.50
CA ASN A 465 -1.46 16.04 -12.85
C ASN A 465 -2.43 14.84 -12.87
N ILE A 466 -2.69 14.23 -11.72
CA ILE A 466 -3.65 13.14 -11.54
C ILE A 466 -4.61 13.51 -10.41
N GLU A 467 -5.71 12.77 -10.26
CA GLU A 467 -6.49 12.83 -9.02
C GLU A 467 -5.77 11.98 -7.97
N PHE A 468 -5.23 12.61 -6.93
CA PHE A 468 -4.44 11.92 -5.92
C PHE A 468 -5.15 11.94 -4.57
N ASN A 469 -5.52 10.76 -4.08
CA ASN A 469 -6.34 10.57 -2.89
C ASN A 469 -5.59 9.75 -1.84
N LYS A 470 -5.74 10.15 -0.58
CA LYS A 470 -5.15 9.49 0.57
C LYS A 470 -6.24 8.98 1.51
N ILE A 471 -6.19 7.71 1.83
CA ILE A 471 -6.94 7.11 2.93
C ILE A 471 -5.92 6.65 3.97
N ILE A 472 -6.03 7.18 5.19
CA ILE A 472 -5.09 6.90 6.28
C ILE A 472 -5.82 6.26 7.46
N GLY A 473 -5.17 5.28 8.09
CA GLY A 473 -5.68 4.66 9.30
C GLY A 473 -5.36 5.50 10.53
N LYS A 474 -6.33 5.60 11.44
CA LYS A 474 -6.17 6.20 12.76
C LYS A 474 -7.04 5.47 13.77
N LEU A 475 -6.43 4.66 14.62
CA LEU A 475 -7.18 4.00 15.70
C LEU A 475 -7.60 5.01 16.77
N GLY A 476 -8.90 5.03 17.08
CA GLY A 476 -9.56 6.17 17.73
C GLY A 476 -9.10 6.59 19.13
N ASN A 477 -8.22 5.86 19.83
CA ASN A 477 -7.93 6.16 21.25
C ASN A 477 -6.53 5.89 21.81
N GLU A 478 -5.45 5.69 21.02
CA GLU A 478 -4.15 5.40 21.64
C GLU A 478 -2.92 5.84 20.79
N ASN A 479 -1.89 6.40 21.47
CA ASN A 479 -0.53 6.55 20.93
C ASN A 479 0.12 5.17 20.83
N ILE A 480 -0.22 4.39 19.80
CA ILE A 480 0.23 3.00 19.61
C ILE A 480 1.17 2.80 18.44
N THR A 481 1.30 3.82 17.61
CA THR A 481 2.13 3.71 16.41
C THR A 481 3.51 4.26 16.73
N ILE A 482 4.56 3.47 16.45
CA ILE A 482 5.93 3.86 16.77
C ILE A 482 6.28 5.11 15.97
N ALA A 483 6.57 6.21 16.68
CA ALA A 483 6.96 7.49 16.10
C ALA A 483 8.48 7.66 16.05
N GLY A 484 9.23 6.90 16.84
CA GLY A 484 10.69 6.88 16.83
C GLY A 484 11.30 6.20 18.05
N PHE A 485 12.61 6.40 18.24
CA PHE A 485 13.40 5.70 19.25
C PHE A 485 14.30 6.65 20.04
N LYS A 486 14.45 6.38 21.33
CA LYS A 486 15.46 6.89 22.23
C LYS A 486 16.65 5.94 22.16
N VAL A 487 17.74 6.38 21.55
CA VAL A 487 18.91 5.56 21.27
C VAL A 487 20.10 5.96 22.15
N VAL A 488 20.96 4.99 22.44
CA VAL A 488 22.27 5.19 23.06
C VAL A 488 23.37 4.78 22.08
N ASP A 489 24.54 5.40 22.21
CA ASP A 489 25.74 4.93 21.51
C ASP A 489 26.28 3.67 22.20
N ALA A 490 26.24 2.55 21.51
CA ALA A 490 26.68 1.26 22.01
C ALA A 490 27.36 0.48 20.89
N ASP A 491 28.57 -0.03 21.15
CA ASP A 491 29.26 -0.93 20.22
C ASP A 491 28.54 -2.29 20.20
N MET A 492 27.68 -2.45 19.21
CA MET A 492 26.91 -3.67 18.93
C MET A 492 27.47 -4.41 17.70
N GLY A 493 28.73 -4.13 17.33
CA GLY A 493 29.37 -4.69 16.16
C GLY A 493 28.72 -4.20 14.86
N LYS A 494 28.12 -5.13 14.11
CA LYS A 494 27.47 -4.83 12.82
C LYS A 494 26.01 -4.36 12.94
N TYR A 495 25.43 -4.46 14.13
CA TYR A 495 24.06 -4.04 14.41
C TYR A 495 24.06 -2.61 14.95
N TRP A 496 22.95 -1.89 14.75
CA TRP A 496 22.71 -0.58 15.37
C TRP A 496 23.81 0.45 15.11
N GLU A 497 24.27 0.54 13.86
CA GLU A 497 25.29 1.49 13.39
C GLU A 497 24.93 2.93 13.76
N HIS A 498 23.64 3.25 13.82
CA HIS A 498 23.13 4.60 14.10
C HIS A 498 22.53 4.77 15.51
N GLY A 499 22.76 3.80 16.40
CA GLY A 499 22.34 3.84 17.79
C GLY A 499 21.41 2.69 18.19
N TYR A 500 21.57 2.22 19.43
CA TYR A 500 20.77 1.12 19.97
C TYR A 500 19.56 1.66 20.75
N PRO A 501 18.32 1.23 20.46
CA PRO A 501 17.14 1.64 21.24
C PRO A 501 17.27 1.23 22.71
N HIS A 502 17.26 2.23 23.59
CA HIS A 502 17.54 2.06 25.01
C HIS A 502 16.49 1.17 25.68
N GLY A 503 16.89 0.01 26.19
CA GLY A 503 16.00 -0.89 26.91
C GLY A 503 15.23 -1.88 26.04
N LEU A 504 15.57 -2.01 24.75
CA LEU A 504 14.91 -2.94 23.81
C LEU A 504 14.90 -4.41 24.31
N GLU A 505 15.95 -4.85 25.00
CA GLU A 505 16.07 -6.21 25.54
C GLU A 505 15.42 -6.41 26.92
N ILE A 506 14.85 -5.37 27.54
CA ILE A 506 14.19 -5.46 28.86
C ILE A 506 12.77 -4.87 28.78
N PRO A 507 11.81 -5.56 28.13
CA PRO A 507 10.47 -5.02 27.85
C PRO A 507 9.62 -4.75 29.11
N VAL A 508 9.99 -5.36 30.24
CA VAL A 508 9.17 -5.37 31.47
C VAL A 508 9.22 -4.03 32.22
N PHE A 509 10.21 -3.16 31.95
CA PHE A 509 10.46 -1.93 32.73
C PHE A 509 10.52 -0.64 31.89
N GLY A 510 10.05 -0.63 30.65
CA GLY A 510 10.01 0.58 29.82
C GLY A 510 9.36 0.35 28.46
N ASP A 511 9.29 1.41 27.65
CA ASP A 511 8.77 1.40 26.28
C ASP A 511 9.73 0.77 25.25
N GLY A 512 10.74 0.01 25.69
CA GLY A 512 11.77 -0.56 24.81
C GLY A 512 12.61 0.50 24.07
N GLY A 513 12.61 1.74 24.58
CA GLY A 513 13.24 2.89 23.93
C GLY A 513 12.33 3.53 22.88
N MET A 514 11.14 3.01 22.61
CA MET A 514 10.21 3.55 21.62
C MET A 514 9.42 4.71 22.20
N PHE A 515 9.04 5.66 21.36
CA PHE A 515 7.97 6.60 21.67
C PHE A 515 6.93 6.55 20.56
N TYR A 516 5.68 6.82 20.93
CA TYR A 516 4.52 6.52 20.08
C TYR A 516 3.72 7.78 19.76
N SER A 517 2.96 7.71 18.67
CA SER A 517 1.97 8.70 18.25
C SER A 517 0.70 8.02 17.75
N ASP A 518 -0.32 8.83 17.45
CA ASP A 518 -1.46 8.44 16.61
C ASP A 518 -0.98 7.83 15.28
N GLY A 519 -1.75 6.88 14.76
CA GLY A 519 -1.51 6.20 13.47
C GLY A 519 -2.29 4.89 13.38
N ASP A 520 -1.85 4.01 12.51
CA ASP A 520 -2.51 2.73 12.17
C ASP A 520 -1.78 1.49 12.71
N LYS A 521 -0.95 1.64 13.76
CA LYS A 521 0.01 0.66 14.31
C LYS A 521 1.31 0.48 13.52
N THR A 522 1.38 0.92 12.25
CA THR A 522 2.60 0.80 11.44
C THR A 522 3.12 2.18 11.01
N VAL A 523 2.23 3.04 10.52
CA VAL A 523 2.54 4.35 9.94
C VAL A 523 2.00 5.46 10.84
N PRO A 524 2.89 6.30 11.40
CA PRO A 524 2.46 7.46 12.16
C PRO A 524 1.56 8.37 11.33
N LEU A 525 0.53 8.93 11.96
CA LEU A 525 -0.48 9.75 11.28
C LEU A 525 0.14 10.91 10.48
N PHE A 526 1.18 11.56 11.02
CA PHE A 526 1.87 12.66 10.34
C PHE A 526 2.68 12.18 9.11
N SER A 527 3.17 10.94 9.10
CA SER A 527 3.84 10.34 7.95
C SER A 527 2.84 9.92 6.88
N GLY A 528 1.73 9.30 7.26
CA GLY A 528 0.65 8.94 6.34
C GLY A 528 -0.06 10.17 5.75
N ARG A 529 -0.33 11.18 6.59
CA ARG A 529 -0.95 12.42 6.12
C ARG A 529 -0.02 13.22 5.23
N SER A 530 1.21 13.45 5.69
CA SER A 530 2.26 14.22 5.00
C SER A 530 1.72 15.52 4.38
N GLU A 531 1.53 16.54 5.22
CA GLU A 531 0.88 17.82 4.86
C GLU A 531 1.55 18.55 3.68
N ASN A 532 2.82 18.28 3.42
CA ASN A 532 3.58 18.86 2.30
C ASN A 532 3.37 18.12 0.96
N ILE A 533 2.56 17.05 0.95
CA ILE A 533 2.14 16.32 -0.24
C ILE A 533 0.61 16.44 -0.30
N PRO A 534 0.05 17.50 -0.90
CA PRO A 534 -1.39 17.70 -0.91
C PRO A 534 -2.09 16.58 -1.69
N ALA A 535 -3.26 16.16 -1.19
CA ALA A 535 -4.16 15.22 -1.86
C ALA A 535 -5.47 15.95 -2.19
N ASP A 536 -6.17 15.48 -3.22
CA ASP A 536 -7.52 15.94 -3.52
C ASP A 536 -8.44 15.58 -2.36
N TYR A 537 -8.49 14.31 -1.95
CA TYR A 537 -9.14 13.88 -0.71
C TYR A 537 -8.16 13.28 0.28
N LEU A 538 -8.37 13.61 1.55
CA LEU A 538 -7.75 12.97 2.70
C LEU A 538 -8.87 12.40 3.59
N ILE A 539 -8.96 11.08 3.65
CA ILE A 539 -9.96 10.35 4.44
C ILE A 539 -9.23 9.65 5.59
N GLU A 540 -9.70 9.87 6.82
CA GLU A 540 -9.22 9.14 7.99
C GLU A 540 -10.22 8.06 8.36
N ILE A 541 -9.76 6.81 8.51
CA ILE A 541 -10.57 5.65 8.85
C ILE A 541 -10.08 5.06 10.17
N ASP A 542 -11.00 4.67 11.05
CA ASP A 542 -10.71 3.97 12.29
C ASP A 542 -10.35 2.49 12.00
N SER A 543 -9.10 2.26 11.61
CA SER A 543 -8.56 0.97 11.23
C SER A 543 -7.08 0.89 11.57
N ASP A 544 -6.61 -0.32 11.89
CA ASP A 544 -5.18 -0.63 11.80
C ASP A 544 -4.73 -0.76 10.35
N HIS A 545 -3.41 -0.80 10.17
CA HIS A 545 -2.75 -0.80 8.87
C HIS A 545 -3.13 -2.01 8.02
N HIS A 546 -3.21 -3.20 8.61
CA HIS A 546 -3.51 -4.43 7.87
C HIS A 546 -4.93 -4.41 7.33
N ASN A 547 -5.89 -3.93 8.11
CA ASN A 547 -7.31 -3.99 7.78
C ASN A 547 -7.78 -2.86 6.85
N LEU A 548 -6.92 -1.88 6.54
CA LEU A 548 -7.27 -0.73 5.71
C LEU A 548 -7.88 -1.08 4.34
N PRO A 549 -7.39 -2.06 3.56
CA PRO A 549 -8.03 -2.42 2.29
C PRO A 549 -9.48 -2.84 2.45
N THR A 550 -9.81 -3.58 3.51
CA THR A 550 -11.19 -3.99 3.82
C THR A 550 -12.01 -2.78 4.30
N GLU A 551 -11.52 -2.03 5.30
CA GLU A 551 -12.28 -0.93 5.89
C GLU A 551 -12.50 0.26 4.93
N ALA A 552 -11.61 0.43 3.95
CA ALA A 552 -11.68 1.51 2.98
C ALA A 552 -12.50 1.18 1.72
N GLN A 553 -13.03 -0.04 1.55
CA GLN A 553 -13.58 -0.50 0.27
C GLN A 553 -14.66 0.41 -0.33
N ARG A 554 -15.56 0.92 0.51
CA ARG A 554 -16.63 1.82 0.08
C ARG A 554 -16.12 3.21 -0.28
N ASP A 555 -15.14 3.71 0.47
CA ASP A 555 -14.51 5.02 0.23
C ASP A 555 -13.68 4.98 -1.06
N VAL A 556 -12.94 3.90 -1.30
CA VAL A 556 -12.21 3.65 -2.55
C VAL A 556 -13.17 3.69 -3.74
N LEU A 557 -14.27 2.93 -3.70
CA LEU A 557 -15.23 2.91 -4.79
C LEU A 557 -15.96 4.25 -4.99
N GLU A 558 -16.28 4.95 -3.92
CA GLU A 558 -16.89 6.27 -4.01
C GLU A 558 -15.95 7.28 -4.68
N LEU A 559 -14.66 7.25 -4.34
CA LEU A 559 -13.65 8.10 -4.99
C LEU A 559 -13.55 7.79 -6.48
N LEU A 560 -13.36 6.51 -6.83
CA LEU A 560 -13.12 6.11 -8.23
C LEU A 560 -14.35 6.25 -9.13
N THR A 561 -15.55 6.00 -8.59
CA THR A 561 -16.78 5.88 -9.40
C THR A 561 -17.81 6.97 -9.14
N GLY A 562 -17.64 7.78 -8.10
CA GLY A 562 -18.64 8.74 -7.62
C GLY A 562 -19.86 8.09 -6.97
N LYS A 563 -19.87 6.75 -6.84
CA LYS A 563 -20.97 5.97 -6.24
C LYS A 563 -20.46 5.20 -5.04
N ARG A 564 -21.06 5.44 -3.88
CA ARG A 564 -20.76 4.68 -2.66
C ARG A 564 -21.64 3.42 -2.63
N PRO A 565 -21.06 2.21 -2.49
CA PRO A 565 -21.84 0.99 -2.30
C PRO A 565 -22.74 1.06 -1.05
N GLU A 566 -23.93 0.44 -1.13
CA GLU A 566 -24.88 0.40 -0.01
C GLU A 566 -24.54 -0.72 1.00
N GLU A 567 -24.19 -1.89 0.47
CA GLU A 567 -23.73 -3.06 1.22
C GLU A 567 -22.20 -3.15 1.14
N GLU A 568 -21.61 -4.05 1.92
CA GLU A 568 -20.16 -4.21 1.97
C GLU A 568 -19.78 -5.67 2.26
N ASN A 569 -18.83 -6.22 1.52
CA ASN A 569 -18.30 -7.55 1.79
C ASN A 569 -17.32 -7.53 2.96
N ARG A 570 -17.54 -8.42 3.93
CA ARG A 570 -16.68 -8.58 5.11
C ARG A 570 -16.46 -10.06 5.38
N ASP A 571 -15.70 -10.69 4.50
CA ASP A 571 -15.15 -12.00 4.79
C ASP A 571 -14.06 -11.89 5.87
N ASN A 572 -13.93 -12.96 6.66
CA ASN A 572 -13.09 -12.94 7.86
C ASN A 572 -11.61 -12.85 7.50
N LEU A 573 -10.99 -11.74 7.88
CA LEU A 573 -9.54 -11.56 7.89
C LEU A 573 -8.85 -12.66 8.72
N ILE A 574 -7.70 -13.11 8.24
CA ILE A 574 -6.94 -14.19 8.87
C ILE A 574 -6.23 -13.66 10.11
N LYS A 575 -6.59 -14.22 11.28
CA LYS A 575 -6.08 -13.77 12.59
C LYS A 575 -5.00 -14.67 13.16
N ASN A 576 -4.90 -15.90 12.65
CA ASN A 576 -3.94 -16.88 13.12
C ASN A 576 -3.40 -17.65 11.92
N ILE A 577 -2.13 -18.08 11.99
CA ILE A 577 -1.51 -18.88 10.94
C ILE A 577 -0.71 -20.00 11.61
N LEU A 578 -0.86 -21.23 11.11
CA LEU A 578 0.12 -22.28 11.31
C LEU A 578 1.05 -22.31 10.10
N PHE A 579 2.30 -21.88 10.30
CA PHE A 579 3.37 -21.89 9.31
C PHE A 579 4.25 -23.12 9.54
N VAL A 580 4.37 -23.99 8.55
CA VAL A 580 5.18 -25.22 8.61
C VAL A 580 6.24 -25.18 7.53
N SER A 581 7.50 -24.93 7.91
CA SER A 581 8.64 -24.93 6.98
C SER A 581 9.44 -26.21 7.08
N VAL A 582 10.02 -26.60 5.94
CA VAL A 582 10.85 -27.79 5.80
C VAL A 582 12.27 -27.40 5.43
N PHE A 583 13.21 -27.95 6.16
CA PHE A 583 14.62 -27.92 5.87
C PHE A 583 15.01 -29.31 5.38
N SER A 584 15.22 -29.38 4.07
CA SER A 584 15.53 -30.56 3.24
C SER A 584 16.50 -31.58 3.89
N PRO A 585 16.43 -32.88 3.52
CA PRO A 585 15.85 -33.42 2.27
C PRO A 585 14.58 -34.27 2.44
N VAL A 586 13.46 -33.65 2.78
CA VAL A 586 12.13 -34.30 2.76
C VAL A 586 11.12 -33.40 2.06
N ASP A 587 10.09 -34.00 1.46
CA ASP A 587 8.87 -33.32 1.03
C ASP A 587 7.78 -33.49 2.09
N LEU A 588 6.78 -32.60 2.15
CA LEU A 588 5.72 -32.66 3.17
C LEU A 588 4.28 -32.85 2.67
N GLN A 589 3.48 -33.47 3.53
CA GLN A 589 2.02 -33.48 3.50
C GLN A 589 1.49 -33.27 4.93
N ILE A 590 0.50 -32.41 5.11
CA ILE A 590 -0.19 -32.18 6.38
C ILE A 590 -1.64 -32.65 6.23
N THR A 591 -2.14 -33.39 7.22
CA THR A 591 -3.56 -33.69 7.39
C THR A 591 -4.06 -32.96 8.64
N ALA A 592 -5.09 -32.14 8.47
CA ALA A 592 -5.76 -31.40 9.54
C ALA A 592 -6.72 -32.30 10.36
N PRO A 593 -7.19 -31.86 11.54
CA PRO A 593 -8.09 -32.65 12.40
C PRO A 593 -9.40 -33.09 11.73
N ASP A 594 -9.88 -32.32 10.75
CA ASP A 594 -11.08 -32.60 9.95
C ASP A 594 -10.83 -33.62 8.81
N GLY A 595 -9.57 -34.03 8.62
CA GLY A 595 -9.14 -34.97 7.58
C GLY A 595 -8.75 -34.32 6.25
N ASN A 596 -8.88 -33.00 6.11
CA ASN A 596 -8.45 -32.28 4.92
C ASN A 596 -6.92 -32.22 4.85
N ARG A 597 -6.36 -32.31 3.64
CA ARG A 597 -4.92 -32.43 3.40
C ARG A 597 -4.37 -31.29 2.57
N ILE A 598 -3.09 -30.98 2.81
CA ILE A 598 -2.31 -30.05 1.99
C ILE A 598 -0.87 -30.56 1.86
N GLY A 599 -0.23 -30.30 0.71
CA GLY A 599 1.14 -30.72 0.43
C GLY A 599 1.23 -31.74 -0.70
N LYS A 600 2.35 -32.45 -0.81
CA LYS A 600 2.56 -33.46 -1.86
C LYS A 600 1.74 -34.73 -1.60
N ASP A 601 0.96 -35.20 -2.56
CA ASP A 601 0.41 -36.55 -2.55
C ASP A 601 1.53 -37.55 -2.91
N PHE A 602 2.03 -38.30 -1.93
CA PHE A 602 3.09 -39.29 -2.16
C PHE A 602 2.66 -40.49 -3.02
N ALA A 603 1.36 -40.68 -3.27
CA ALA A 603 0.85 -41.74 -4.14
C ALA A 603 0.78 -41.31 -5.61
N THR A 604 0.36 -40.08 -5.89
CA THR A 604 0.14 -39.58 -7.26
C THR A 604 1.23 -38.61 -7.73
N GLY A 605 1.93 -37.96 -6.79
CA GLY A 605 2.82 -36.84 -7.06
C GLY A 605 2.11 -35.51 -7.27
N GLU A 606 0.79 -35.45 -7.12
CA GLU A 606 0.03 -34.21 -7.28
C GLU A 606 0.11 -33.33 -6.02
N ILE A 607 -0.18 -32.04 -6.15
CA ILE A 607 -0.33 -31.13 -5.01
C ILE A 607 -1.77 -31.23 -4.48
N LEU A 608 -1.90 -31.57 -3.20
CA LEU A 608 -3.14 -31.50 -2.45
C LEU A 608 -3.32 -30.10 -1.87
N ASN A 609 -4.52 -29.55 -1.98
CA ASN A 609 -4.92 -28.33 -1.30
C ASN A 609 -6.41 -28.38 -0.94
N GLU A 610 -6.74 -29.24 0.03
CA GLU A 610 -8.11 -29.48 0.51
C GLU A 610 -8.48 -28.59 1.70
N ILE A 611 -7.50 -27.91 2.32
CA ILE A 611 -7.72 -26.98 3.43
C ILE A 611 -8.01 -25.58 2.85
N GLU A 612 -9.14 -25.01 3.22
CA GLU A 612 -9.58 -23.69 2.74
C GLU A 612 -8.54 -22.60 3.06
N ASN A 613 -8.25 -21.76 2.06
CA ASN A 613 -7.27 -20.64 2.12
C ASN A 613 -5.85 -21.04 2.51
N ALA A 614 -5.55 -22.34 2.60
CA ALA A 614 -4.20 -22.78 2.87
C ALA A 614 -3.32 -22.63 1.62
N TYR A 615 -2.06 -22.31 1.87
CA TYR A 615 -1.06 -22.05 0.84
C TYR A 615 0.13 -22.98 1.03
N TYR A 616 0.61 -23.50 -0.09
CA TYR A 616 1.76 -24.40 -0.16
C TYR A 616 2.65 -23.91 -1.29
N THR A 617 3.94 -23.73 -1.01
CA THR A 617 4.90 -23.27 -2.02
C THR A 617 5.13 -24.29 -3.14
N GLY A 618 4.98 -25.58 -2.84
CA GLY A 618 5.29 -26.69 -3.74
C GLY A 618 6.64 -27.34 -3.40
N TYR A 619 6.70 -28.67 -3.51
CA TYR A 619 7.89 -29.49 -3.24
C TYR A 619 9.00 -29.33 -4.29
N ASP A 620 8.73 -28.66 -5.41
CA ASP A 620 9.73 -28.33 -6.44
C ASP A 620 10.45 -27.00 -6.15
N THR A 621 10.05 -26.29 -5.09
CA THR A 621 10.69 -25.05 -4.66
C THR A 621 11.91 -25.32 -3.80
N LYS A 622 12.83 -24.34 -3.76
CA LYS A 622 13.98 -24.40 -2.87
C LYS A 622 13.53 -24.35 -1.40
N ASN A 623 12.59 -23.44 -1.12
CA ASN A 623 12.02 -23.14 0.20
C ASN A 623 10.62 -23.74 0.30
N GLU A 624 10.54 -25.02 0.70
CA GLU A 624 9.25 -25.68 0.88
C GLU A 624 8.61 -25.26 2.23
N PHE A 625 7.37 -24.73 2.17
CA PHE A 625 6.58 -24.45 3.37
C PHE A 625 5.08 -24.44 3.08
N ILE A 626 4.29 -24.62 4.15
CA ILE A 626 2.82 -24.57 4.15
C ILE A 626 2.34 -23.53 5.17
N THR A 627 1.33 -22.74 4.81
CA THR A 627 0.55 -21.93 5.75
C THR A 627 -0.89 -22.41 5.80
N ILE A 628 -1.37 -22.69 7.00
CA ILE A 628 -2.77 -23.00 7.28
C ILE A 628 -3.37 -21.82 8.05
N PRO A 629 -4.29 -21.05 7.46
CA PRO A 629 -4.92 -19.93 8.13
C PRO A 629 -5.96 -20.41 9.14
N ASN A 630 -6.12 -19.65 10.22
CA ASN A 630 -7.05 -19.92 11.32
C ASN A 630 -7.10 -21.41 11.71
N PRO A 631 -5.94 -22.03 12.01
CA PRO A 631 -5.85 -23.47 12.20
C PRO A 631 -6.77 -23.92 13.35
N THR A 632 -7.59 -24.93 13.10
CA THR A 632 -8.45 -25.55 14.11
C THR A 632 -7.62 -26.22 15.18
N ASP A 633 -8.01 -26.08 16.44
CA ASP A 633 -7.35 -26.83 17.52
C ASP A 633 -7.52 -28.34 17.34
N GLY A 634 -6.45 -29.08 17.59
CA GLY A 634 -6.42 -30.54 17.54
C GLY A 634 -5.12 -31.12 16.99
N GLU A 635 -5.21 -32.41 16.65
CA GLU A 635 -4.09 -33.20 16.16
C GLU A 635 -3.91 -33.04 14.65
N TYR A 636 -2.74 -32.54 14.24
CA TYR A 636 -2.31 -32.52 12.84
C TYR A 636 -1.30 -33.63 12.60
N GLN A 637 -1.46 -34.33 11.48
CA GLN A 637 -0.50 -35.34 11.03
C GLN A 637 0.41 -34.73 9.98
N ILE A 638 1.72 -34.72 10.24
CA ILE A 638 2.75 -34.38 9.26
C ILE A 638 3.33 -35.68 8.71
N LYS A 639 3.19 -35.89 7.41
CA LYS A 639 3.80 -36.99 6.69
C LYS A 639 4.93 -36.46 5.83
N THR A 640 6.09 -37.09 5.92
CA THR A 640 7.28 -36.72 5.15
C THR A 640 7.63 -37.81 4.16
N GLN A 641 8.32 -37.47 3.08
CA GLN A 641 8.97 -38.42 2.18
C GLN A 641 10.41 -37.96 1.92
N GLY A 642 11.40 -38.83 2.19
CA GLY A 642 12.81 -38.52 1.90
C GLY A 642 13.05 -38.33 0.41
N THR A 643 13.55 -37.16 0.02
CA THR A 643 13.99 -36.89 -1.37
C THR A 643 15.42 -37.34 -1.61
N GLU A 644 16.23 -37.32 -0.55
CA GLU A 644 17.60 -37.83 -0.50
C GLU A 644 17.88 -38.40 0.91
N ASN A 645 19.03 -39.06 1.08
CA ASN A 645 19.46 -39.48 2.41
C ASN A 645 20.13 -38.31 3.15
N GLY A 646 19.65 -37.95 4.34
CA GLY A 646 20.23 -36.84 5.10
C GLY A 646 19.42 -36.47 6.34
N ASN A 647 19.93 -35.53 7.14
CA ASN A 647 19.16 -35.00 8.25
C ASN A 647 18.19 -33.94 7.74
N TYR A 648 16.95 -33.96 8.22
CA TYR A 648 15.96 -32.94 7.93
C TYR A 648 15.46 -32.29 9.23
N ARG A 649 14.90 -31.10 9.10
CA ARG A 649 14.19 -30.40 10.19
C ARG A 649 12.88 -29.83 9.66
N ILE A 650 11.84 -29.91 10.47
CA ILE A 650 10.56 -29.25 10.24
C ILE A 650 10.32 -28.30 11.39
N GLU A 651 9.93 -27.07 11.09
CA GLU A 651 9.49 -26.09 12.08
C GLU A 651 8.02 -25.79 11.85
N ALA A 652 7.16 -26.21 12.78
CA ALA A 652 5.76 -25.85 12.80
C ALA A 652 5.58 -24.70 13.80
N THR A 653 5.32 -23.50 13.29
CA THR A 653 5.16 -22.26 14.04
C THR A 653 3.71 -21.79 13.98
N LYS A 654 3.02 -21.76 15.13
CA LYS A 654 1.72 -21.10 15.26
C LYS A 654 1.96 -19.63 15.56
N ILE A 655 1.35 -18.74 14.77
CA ILE A 655 1.39 -17.28 14.90
C ILE A 655 -0.04 -16.81 15.18
N PHE A 656 -0.22 -15.97 16.19
CA PHE A 656 -1.54 -15.52 16.64
C PHE A 656 -1.47 -14.13 17.30
N GLU A 657 -2.57 -13.39 17.29
CA GLU A 657 -2.66 -12.11 18.01
C GLU A 657 -2.67 -12.34 19.53
N ASP A 658 -1.97 -11.47 20.29
CA ASP A 658 -2.05 -11.50 21.75
C ASP A 658 -3.40 -10.91 22.23
N GLU A 659 -4.26 -11.75 22.81
CA GLU A 659 -5.53 -11.32 23.40
C GLU A 659 -5.36 -10.28 24.53
N ASN A 660 -4.20 -10.27 25.19
CA ASN A 660 -3.89 -9.32 26.27
C ASN A 660 -3.19 -8.05 25.77
N ASN A 661 -2.65 -8.07 24.56
CA ASN A 661 -1.93 -6.95 23.95
C ASN A 661 -2.16 -6.90 22.44
N SER A 662 -3.23 -6.20 22.04
CA SER A 662 -3.59 -6.03 20.62
C SER A 662 -2.55 -5.33 19.73
N GLN A 663 -1.41 -4.91 20.29
CA GLN A 663 -0.29 -4.34 19.56
C GLN A 663 0.76 -5.39 19.16
N GLN A 664 0.65 -6.64 19.62
CA GLN A 664 1.67 -7.66 19.40
C GLN A 664 1.07 -9.03 19.00
N ALA A 665 1.71 -9.68 18.04
CA ALA A 665 1.52 -11.09 17.76
C ALA A 665 2.50 -11.94 18.56
N LEU A 666 2.08 -13.15 18.91
CA LEU A 666 2.87 -14.17 19.58
C LEU A 666 3.15 -15.33 18.63
N GLU A 667 4.20 -16.10 18.93
CA GLU A 667 4.51 -17.32 18.22
C GLU A 667 4.82 -18.47 19.19
N SER A 668 4.48 -19.68 18.75
CA SER A 668 4.88 -20.94 19.38
C SER A 668 5.44 -21.86 18.32
N THR A 669 6.57 -22.51 18.55
CA THR A 669 7.23 -23.36 17.54
C THR A 669 7.51 -24.76 18.06
N ALA A 670 7.05 -25.76 17.30
CA ALA A 670 7.46 -27.16 17.43
C ALA A 670 8.55 -27.46 16.40
N ILE A 671 9.73 -27.87 16.88
CA ILE A 671 10.86 -28.28 16.03
C ILE A 671 10.90 -29.80 16.01
N ILE A 672 10.90 -30.36 14.81
CA ILE A 672 10.93 -31.79 14.55
C ILE A 672 12.20 -32.08 13.76
N ASN A 673 13.04 -32.98 14.28
CA ASN A 673 14.26 -33.41 13.59
C ASN A 673 14.14 -34.89 13.22
N GLY A 674 14.68 -35.27 12.07
CA GLY A 674 14.71 -36.65 11.62
C GLY A 674 15.83 -36.94 10.64
N VAL A 675 15.92 -38.20 10.21
CA VAL A 675 16.86 -38.66 9.20
C VAL A 675 16.05 -39.21 8.03
N ALA A 676 16.12 -38.54 6.89
CA ALA A 676 15.50 -38.93 5.66
C ALA A 676 16.23 -40.14 5.07
N GLU A 677 15.46 -41.13 4.63
CA GLU A 677 15.89 -42.17 3.71
C GLU A 677 15.16 -41.97 2.39
N GLU A 678 15.88 -42.01 1.27
CA GLU A 678 15.33 -41.75 -0.06
C GLU A 678 14.12 -42.65 -0.36
N GLY A 679 12.98 -42.04 -0.70
CA GLY A 679 11.71 -42.68 -1.00
C GLY A 679 10.95 -43.24 0.21
N LYS A 680 11.50 -43.16 1.43
CA LYS A 680 10.80 -43.60 2.66
C LYS A 680 9.90 -42.50 3.18
N THR A 681 8.74 -42.91 3.69
CA THR A 681 7.80 -42.00 4.34
C THR A 681 7.80 -42.19 5.86
N GLU A 682 7.73 -41.09 6.59
CA GLU A 682 7.53 -41.09 8.04
C GLU A 682 6.26 -40.29 8.40
N GLU A 683 5.65 -40.61 9.54
CA GLU A 683 4.46 -39.92 10.03
C GLU A 683 4.72 -39.40 11.45
N ILE A 684 4.42 -38.13 11.64
CA ILE A 684 4.69 -37.35 12.84
C ILE A 684 3.39 -36.65 13.23
N GLN A 685 3.16 -36.47 14.53
CA GLN A 685 1.97 -35.79 15.03
C GLN A 685 2.38 -34.52 15.77
N ILE A 686 1.69 -33.42 15.47
CA ILE A 686 1.73 -32.20 16.27
C ILE A 686 0.34 -31.95 16.86
N GLU A 687 0.32 -31.38 18.06
CA GLU A 687 -0.88 -30.86 18.72
C GLU A 687 -0.87 -29.35 18.56
N VAL A 688 -1.95 -28.80 17.99
CA VAL A 688 -2.19 -27.37 17.90
C VAL A 688 -3.31 -27.03 18.88
N SER A 689 -3.07 -26.11 19.80
CA SER A 689 -4.12 -25.54 20.66
C SER A 689 -4.07 -24.02 20.61
N GLN A 690 -5.09 -23.33 21.16
CA GLN A 690 -5.29 -21.88 21.08
C GLN A 690 -4.02 -21.03 21.02
N ASP A 691 -3.06 -21.21 21.92
CA ASP A 691 -1.85 -20.40 22.08
C ASP A 691 -0.51 -21.16 21.84
N GLN A 692 -0.56 -22.43 21.44
CA GLN A 692 0.66 -23.25 21.34
C GLN A 692 0.60 -24.32 20.26
N VAL A 693 1.78 -24.71 19.80
CA VAL A 693 1.99 -25.92 19.00
C VAL A 693 3.09 -26.76 19.62
N SER A 694 2.85 -28.07 19.72
CA SER A 694 3.79 -29.00 20.32
C SER A 694 3.86 -30.31 19.55
N GLN A 695 5.03 -30.94 19.52
CA GLN A 695 5.14 -32.29 18.96
C GLN A 695 4.52 -33.29 19.94
N LYS A 696 3.60 -34.12 19.46
CA LYS A 696 3.03 -35.20 20.25
C LYS A 696 4.07 -36.31 20.42
N ASN A 697 4.30 -36.74 21.66
CA ASN A 697 5.47 -37.52 22.10
C ASN A 697 6.82 -36.75 22.09
N ALA A 698 6.80 -35.45 22.42
CA ALA A 698 8.01 -34.66 22.62
C ALA A 698 9.07 -35.38 23.48
N ILE A 699 10.32 -35.33 23.05
CA ILE A 699 11.45 -35.78 23.86
C ILE A 699 11.49 -34.91 25.12
N THR A 700 11.20 -35.53 26.27
CA THR A 700 11.22 -34.95 27.62
C THR A 700 12.19 -35.75 28.48
N LEU A 701 12.62 -35.20 29.62
CA LEU A 701 13.44 -35.98 30.55
C LEU A 701 12.70 -37.24 31.04
N GLU A 702 11.38 -37.17 31.15
CA GLU A 702 10.47 -38.28 31.46
C GLU A 702 10.38 -39.31 30.32
N SER A 703 10.32 -38.89 29.06
CA SER A 703 10.36 -39.81 27.93
C SER A 703 11.71 -40.52 27.83
N ILE A 704 12.82 -39.82 28.09
CA ILE A 704 14.17 -40.42 28.13
C ILE A 704 14.28 -41.45 29.26
N VAL A 705 13.66 -41.20 30.42
CA VAL A 705 13.57 -42.21 31.50
C VAL A 705 12.83 -43.46 31.03
N SER A 706 11.76 -43.29 30.27
CA SER A 706 10.96 -44.38 29.67
C SER A 706 11.75 -45.12 28.59
N ASP A 707 12.54 -44.42 27.79
CA ASP A 707 13.45 -44.98 26.79
C ASP A 707 14.52 -45.85 27.43
N ILE A 708 15.14 -45.39 28.52
CA ILE A 708 16.10 -46.19 29.28
C ILE A 708 15.46 -47.48 29.79
N ASP A 709 14.20 -47.44 30.23
CA ASP A 709 13.46 -48.62 30.69
C ASP A 709 13.21 -49.60 29.54
N ARG A 710 12.85 -49.09 28.36
CA ARG A 710 12.68 -49.87 27.12
C ARG A 710 14.00 -50.47 26.64
N TYR A 711 15.09 -49.70 26.62
CA TYR A 711 16.43 -50.16 26.25
C TYR A 711 17.00 -51.16 27.26
N GLN A 712 16.62 -51.07 28.53
CA GLN A 712 16.96 -52.08 29.52
C GLN A 712 16.21 -53.39 29.27
N LYS A 713 14.93 -53.34 28.89
CA LYS A 713 14.11 -54.52 28.56
C LYS A 713 14.56 -55.21 27.26
N SER A 714 15.03 -54.44 26.28
CA SER A 714 15.57 -54.97 25.02
C SER A 714 17.02 -55.46 25.11
N GLY A 715 17.69 -55.27 26.26
CA GLY A 715 19.08 -55.67 26.48
C GLY A 715 20.13 -54.70 25.93
N MET A 716 19.70 -53.56 25.37
CA MET A 716 20.59 -52.50 24.86
C MET A 716 21.32 -51.73 25.97
N ILE A 717 20.80 -51.75 27.21
CA ILE A 717 21.42 -51.16 28.39
C ILE A 717 21.43 -52.19 29.53
N SER A 718 22.59 -52.33 30.19
CA SER A 718 22.68 -53.20 31.36
C SER A 718 21.82 -52.70 32.53
N LYS A 719 21.22 -53.61 33.30
CA LYS A 719 20.33 -53.28 34.42
C LYS A 719 20.92 -52.29 35.44
N ASN A 720 22.22 -52.40 35.72
CA ASN A 720 22.90 -51.50 36.66
C ASN A 720 23.10 -50.10 36.06
N GLU A 721 23.38 -50.02 34.76
CA GLU A 721 23.59 -48.77 34.05
C GLU A 721 22.25 -48.02 33.87
N ALA A 722 21.18 -48.72 33.49
CA ALA A 722 19.84 -48.14 33.38
C ALA A 722 19.39 -47.46 34.69
N ARG A 723 19.60 -48.14 35.83
CA ARG A 723 19.31 -47.56 37.17
C ARG A 723 20.15 -46.32 37.47
N ASN A 724 21.40 -46.27 37.01
CA ASN A 724 22.27 -45.13 37.26
C ASN A 724 21.88 -43.92 36.41
N LEU A 725 21.57 -44.15 35.13
CA LEU A 725 21.09 -43.12 34.22
C LEU A 725 19.76 -42.54 34.71
N GLN A 726 18.80 -43.40 35.10
CA GLN A 726 17.52 -42.96 35.67
C GLN A 726 17.67 -42.15 36.97
N ARG A 727 18.63 -42.50 37.84
CA ARG A 727 18.92 -41.70 39.05
C ARG A 727 19.45 -40.33 38.71
N THR A 728 20.32 -40.24 37.71
CA THR A 728 20.88 -38.96 37.26
C THR A 728 19.79 -38.10 36.62
N LEU A 729 18.97 -38.66 35.73
CA LEU A 729 17.83 -37.97 35.13
C LEU A 729 16.82 -37.48 36.16
N LYS A 730 16.47 -38.29 37.16
CA LYS A 730 15.57 -37.88 38.25
C LYS A 730 16.11 -36.69 39.06
N ARG A 731 17.43 -36.53 39.17
CA ARG A 731 18.03 -35.35 39.80
C ARG A 731 17.87 -34.12 38.92
N ILE A 732 18.01 -34.26 37.61
CA ILE A 732 17.77 -33.17 36.66
C ILE A 732 16.29 -32.77 36.71
N ILE A 733 15.37 -33.73 36.65
CA ILE A 733 13.91 -33.50 36.79
C ILE A 733 13.56 -32.83 38.12
N SER A 734 14.25 -33.15 39.22
CA SER A 734 13.99 -32.46 40.50
C SER A 734 14.39 -30.98 40.49
N LEU A 735 15.30 -30.57 39.60
CA LEU A 735 15.60 -29.16 39.36
C LEU A 735 14.53 -28.48 38.51
N ASP A 736 13.75 -29.23 37.71
CA ASP A 736 12.56 -28.74 37.01
C ASP A 736 11.51 -28.30 38.00
N LYS A 737 11.15 -29.21 38.89
CA LYS A 737 10.17 -28.96 39.96
C LYS A 737 10.61 -27.83 40.90
N LEU A 738 11.89 -27.77 41.24
CA LEU A 738 12.41 -26.69 42.09
C LEU A 738 12.31 -25.32 41.39
N SER A 739 12.49 -25.27 40.06
CA SER A 739 12.34 -24.03 39.30
C SER A 739 10.90 -23.53 39.31
N GLU A 740 9.94 -24.42 39.05
CA GLU A 740 8.50 -24.12 39.10
C GLU A 740 8.05 -23.69 40.51
N GLU A 741 8.56 -24.36 41.56
CA GLU A 741 8.27 -23.98 42.95
C GLU A 741 8.79 -22.58 43.28
N ILE A 742 9.94 -22.17 42.74
CA ILE A 742 10.53 -20.84 42.98
C ILE A 742 9.75 -19.76 42.24
N GLU A 743 9.36 -20.02 41.01
CA GLU A 743 8.54 -19.12 40.17
C GLU A 743 7.20 -18.81 40.83
N ASN A 744 6.52 -19.84 41.34
CA ASN A 744 5.20 -19.70 41.95
C ASN A 744 5.21 -19.18 43.40
N ASN A 745 6.38 -18.98 44.01
CA ASN A 745 6.50 -18.61 45.41
C ASN A 745 6.50 -17.10 45.63
N LYS A 746 5.30 -16.54 45.83
CA LYS A 746 5.05 -15.11 46.14
C LYS A 746 5.78 -14.55 47.38
N LYS A 747 6.45 -15.38 48.19
CA LYS A 747 7.26 -14.94 49.35
C LYS A 747 8.69 -14.60 48.99
N ILE A 748 9.16 -15.04 47.82
CA ILE A 748 10.50 -14.72 47.31
C ILE A 748 10.36 -13.45 46.48
N LYS A 749 11.20 -12.44 46.75
CA LYS A 749 11.25 -11.25 45.90
C LYS A 749 11.65 -11.64 44.48
N GLU A 750 11.03 -11.01 43.49
CA GLU A 750 11.19 -11.31 42.06
C GLU A 750 12.67 -11.29 41.61
N GLU A 751 13.46 -10.32 42.09
CA GLU A 751 14.92 -10.24 41.88
C GLU A 751 15.68 -11.53 42.30
N ASN A 752 15.21 -12.18 43.36
CA ASN A 752 15.83 -13.40 43.90
C ASN A 752 15.27 -14.64 43.19
N GLN A 753 14.03 -14.62 42.71
CA GLN A 753 13.46 -15.69 41.87
C GLN A 753 14.27 -15.80 40.57
N GLN A 754 14.50 -14.69 39.87
CA GLN A 754 15.28 -14.65 38.63
C GLN A 754 16.73 -15.14 38.84
N LYS A 755 17.39 -14.69 39.92
CA LYS A 755 18.75 -15.14 40.25
C LYS A 755 18.82 -16.64 40.54
N LEU A 756 17.82 -17.18 41.22
CA LEU A 756 17.72 -18.61 41.53
C LEU A 756 17.40 -19.43 40.27
N GLN A 757 16.50 -18.95 39.41
CA GLN A 757 16.18 -19.59 38.13
C GLN A 757 17.43 -19.68 37.24
N LYS A 758 18.21 -18.60 37.12
CA LYS A 758 19.49 -18.60 36.40
C LYS A 758 20.47 -19.66 36.93
N LEU A 759 20.65 -19.72 38.25
CA LEU A 759 21.52 -20.72 38.89
C LEU A 759 21.02 -22.16 38.67
N ILE A 760 19.70 -22.36 38.62
CA ILE A 760 19.10 -23.66 38.33
C ILE A 760 19.36 -24.05 36.88
N ALA A 761 19.15 -23.14 35.92
CA ALA A 761 19.42 -23.37 34.51
C ALA A 761 20.90 -23.71 34.24
N GLU A 762 21.84 -22.93 34.77
CA GLU A 762 23.29 -23.21 34.67
C GLU A 762 23.65 -24.58 35.23
N ARG A 763 23.01 -24.97 36.34
CA ARG A 763 23.23 -26.27 36.97
C ARG A 763 22.63 -27.43 36.18
N ARG A 764 21.47 -27.23 35.53
CA ARG A 764 20.88 -28.23 34.61
C ARG A 764 21.79 -28.47 33.42
N LEU A 765 22.26 -27.40 32.78
CA LEU A 765 23.14 -27.49 31.61
C LEU A 765 24.39 -28.32 31.93
N LYS A 766 25.04 -28.01 33.06
CA LYS A 766 26.20 -28.74 33.56
C LYS A 766 25.93 -30.23 33.81
N TYR A 767 24.74 -30.58 34.32
CA TYR A 767 24.37 -31.98 34.53
C TYR A 767 24.06 -32.72 33.23
N LEU A 768 23.43 -32.06 32.26
CA LEU A 768 23.20 -32.61 30.92
C LEU A 768 24.51 -32.88 30.21
N ASP A 769 25.44 -31.92 30.17
CA ASP A 769 26.77 -32.09 29.58
C ASP A 769 27.54 -33.26 30.19
N ALA A 770 27.51 -33.36 31.52
CA ALA A 770 28.14 -34.46 32.24
C ALA A 770 27.50 -35.81 31.88
N LEU A 771 26.18 -35.86 31.72
CA LEU A 771 25.43 -37.06 31.37
C LEU A 771 25.70 -37.51 29.94
N ILE A 772 25.71 -36.58 28.98
CA ILE A 772 26.03 -36.83 27.56
C ILE A 772 27.44 -37.41 27.44
N LYS A 773 28.43 -36.73 28.04
CA LYS A 773 29.82 -37.20 28.06
C LYS A 773 29.94 -38.56 28.76
N TYR A 774 29.16 -38.79 29.81
CA TYR A 774 29.16 -40.05 30.53
C TYR A 774 28.65 -41.20 29.66
N ILE A 775 27.53 -41.03 28.95
CA ILE A 775 26.94 -42.04 28.07
C ILE A 775 27.91 -42.37 26.91
N GLY A 776 28.49 -41.36 26.27
CA GLY A 776 29.42 -41.54 25.15
C GLY A 776 30.66 -42.35 25.51
N ASN A 777 31.17 -42.20 26.75
CA ASN A 777 32.37 -42.90 27.22
C ASN A 777 32.11 -44.33 27.74
N LYS A 778 30.87 -44.83 27.72
CA LYS A 778 30.57 -46.18 28.19
C LYS A 778 30.99 -47.24 27.18
N PRO A 779 31.48 -48.41 27.62
CA PRO A 779 31.76 -49.53 26.72
C PRO A 779 30.45 -50.17 26.21
N ASP A 780 30.49 -50.71 25.00
CA ASP A 780 29.31 -51.23 24.27
C ASP A 780 28.59 -52.38 24.99
N LYS A 781 29.32 -53.12 25.82
CA LYS A 781 28.77 -54.17 26.70
C LYS A 781 27.85 -53.63 27.80
N LEU A 782 27.88 -52.32 28.09
CA LEU A 782 27.06 -51.68 29.12
C LEU A 782 25.93 -50.83 28.51
N ILE A 783 26.22 -50.15 27.40
CA ILE A 783 25.26 -49.38 26.59
C ILE A 783 25.63 -49.64 25.13
N SER A 784 24.76 -50.30 24.37
CA SER A 784 24.98 -50.54 22.93
C SER A 784 25.18 -49.23 22.17
N GLN A 785 25.91 -49.26 21.05
CA GLN A 785 26.14 -48.05 20.25
C GLN A 785 24.84 -47.38 19.80
N GLN A 786 23.86 -48.17 19.36
CA GLN A 786 22.54 -47.66 18.98
C GLN A 786 21.84 -46.92 20.14
N ALA A 787 21.90 -47.46 21.36
CA ALA A 787 21.33 -46.77 22.53
C ALA A 787 22.11 -45.51 22.93
N LYS A 788 23.42 -45.44 22.70
CA LYS A 788 24.20 -44.22 22.96
C LYS A 788 23.79 -43.10 22.02
N THR A 789 23.71 -43.38 20.71
CA THR A 789 23.32 -42.41 19.70
C THR A 789 21.96 -41.80 20.03
N LEU A 790 20.94 -42.64 20.19
CA LEU A 790 19.57 -42.19 20.46
C LEU A 790 19.43 -41.39 21.78
N LEU A 791 20.11 -41.83 22.85
CA LEU A 791 20.06 -41.12 24.13
C LEU A 791 20.84 -39.80 24.10
N ILE A 792 21.97 -39.74 23.41
CA ILE A 792 22.77 -38.51 23.28
C ILE A 792 22.03 -37.48 22.44
N GLU A 793 21.45 -37.88 21.31
CA GLU A 793 20.62 -37.00 20.47
C GLU A 793 19.44 -36.44 21.27
N SER A 794 18.74 -37.29 22.02
CA SER A 794 17.63 -36.87 22.89
C SER A 794 18.07 -35.89 23.98
N LEU A 795 19.24 -36.09 24.57
CA LEU A 795 19.77 -35.22 25.63
C LEU A 795 20.33 -33.90 25.10
N GLU A 796 20.98 -33.91 23.93
CA GLU A 796 21.41 -32.69 23.24
C GLU A 796 20.18 -31.88 22.79
N TYR A 797 19.09 -32.53 22.36
CA TYR A 797 17.82 -31.87 22.07
C TYR A 797 17.22 -31.17 23.32
N ILE A 798 17.26 -31.80 24.50
CA ILE A 798 16.83 -31.14 25.75
C ILE A 798 17.76 -29.97 26.09
N LYS A 799 19.06 -30.11 25.82
CA LYS A 799 20.06 -29.09 26.13
C LYS A 799 19.93 -27.85 25.25
N THR A 800 19.61 -28.00 23.96
CA THR A 800 19.40 -26.85 23.05
C THR A 800 18.18 -26.02 23.41
N ARG A 801 17.19 -26.58 24.14
CA ARG A 801 16.04 -25.84 24.67
C ARG A 801 16.28 -25.13 26.01
N LEU A 802 17.45 -25.33 26.63
CA LEU A 802 17.85 -24.68 27.89
C LEU A 802 18.85 -23.53 27.67
N LEU A 803 19.38 -23.40 26.45
CA LEU A 803 20.23 -22.31 25.97
C LEU A 803 19.36 -21.30 25.24
#